data_AF-A0AAE0JZG7-F1
#
_entry.id   AF-A0AAE0JZG7-F1
#
_cell.length_a   1.000
_cell.length_b   1.000
_cell.length_c   1.000
_cell.angle_alpha   90.00
_cell.angle_beta   90.00
_cell.angle_gamma   90.00
#
_symmetry.space_group_name_H-M   'P 1'
#
loop_
_entity.id
_entity.type
_entity.pdbx_description
1 polymer ?
#
loop_
_entity_poly.entity_id
_entity_poly.type
_entity_poly.pdbx_seq_one_letter_code
_entity_poly.pdbx_strand_id
1 'polypeptide(L)'
;MAKDAFLTLTIRNLPRGTTDEDVRNHINQRYSNAQPIVGPIVGDSLRPGMVYTTVTVRQDSEDKCRALRDGLNLKSFWPRLPEPGADIEAKIAVNDEFLGVTTIAEHENPQFDLYFIHGLGGHAFRSWSTDKDFPRMWPRDFFPNDVRDRPLNPNDPKGPKLAGRFSTIGYRASAFNTWSATTTIEKTAENLLAAIMADRPQGATRPMYFAAHSLGGLLTCQAIIRALHNKADKSDLQETYRQIFIQNGEILVKGIFFFGTPFEGSSLANYSSKIVKFLRGNEALIDSLKVRSEELATIVAKFNQLRSNEETKIPILISYEMQPMYSVKFVTLPDSATSTFNALSLGIDGDHRTMIRFQHNQEESYRNVSQHMIRMIQSSLSGSNTIPSMAPGSPPAQFNPGPLLRSQTVGSTQSPPPYPGLFSPGLSPGLSPGLSPGLSPGVSPGLWQSQYADPRSSTSSSIGLGSAVTPASSLMSLPVYPSPDSKAIDPLVNNPFTRAHSPVAPVSMNDFVQAGPQGKEDKNEFAMLSQFDTVFLLDDTGSMSEQDDNGKSKWDELIQSLQYIVNIVCHYDKDGVDVHFFINDEKDEHNITDGQRILDLLTKEVGPDEGGGGTYISQQLWVILTTYLEKFEDYKKRLNEKPRPERPKMLNLVIVTDGAADDKEEVEDVIVEAAKTLDRLRAPPNQLGIQFLQIGKDDDAARWLNLLDDALKDKHRIRDIVDTRPWDNPKEINKSLQDRLAQILLGGISRARDKAETATMS
;
A
#
# COMPACT_ATOMS: atom_id res chain seq x y z
N MET A 1 10.83 8.99 -23.15
CA MET A 1 9.90 10.09 -23.49
C MET A 1 9.62 10.89 -22.23
N ALA A 2 9.09 12.12 -22.33
CA ALA A 2 8.55 12.78 -21.13
C ALA A 2 7.34 11.99 -20.63
N LYS A 3 7.27 11.72 -19.32
CA LYS A 3 6.13 11.03 -18.69
C LYS A 3 5.09 12.08 -18.33
N ASP A 4 3.88 11.95 -18.87
CA ASP A 4 2.80 12.91 -18.62
C ASP A 4 2.48 13.04 -17.13
N ALA A 5 2.48 14.27 -16.63
CA ALA A 5 2.09 14.62 -15.28
C ALA A 5 0.69 15.26 -15.28
N PHE A 6 -0.07 15.05 -14.20
CA PHE A 6 -1.42 15.59 -14.06
C PHE A 6 -1.54 16.38 -12.76
N LEU A 7 -1.50 17.71 -12.89
CA LEU A 7 -1.89 18.59 -11.80
C LEU A 7 -3.41 18.54 -11.67
N THR A 8 -3.92 18.26 -10.47
CA THR A 8 -5.34 18.45 -10.16
C THR A 8 -5.48 19.38 -8.98
N LEU A 9 -6.36 20.37 -9.13
CA LEU A 9 -6.52 21.53 -8.28
C LEU A 9 -7.96 21.63 -7.77
N THR A 10 -8.13 22.22 -6.60
CA THR A 10 -9.33 23.01 -6.28
C THR A 10 -9.06 24.47 -6.64
N ILE A 11 -10.03 25.15 -7.25
CA ILE A 11 -9.99 26.59 -7.52
C ILE A 11 -11.20 27.24 -6.85
N ARG A 12 -10.96 27.93 -5.72
CA ARG A 12 -11.95 28.60 -4.87
C ARG A 12 -11.93 30.12 -5.04
N ASN A 13 -12.94 30.80 -4.50
CA ASN A 13 -13.22 32.25 -4.68
C ASN A 13 -13.58 32.63 -6.12
N LEU A 14 -14.27 31.76 -6.86
CA LEU A 14 -14.86 32.10 -8.15
C LEU A 14 -16.19 32.85 -7.90
N PRO A 15 -16.49 33.96 -8.61
CA PRO A 15 -17.79 34.63 -8.48
C PRO A 15 -18.95 33.72 -8.85
N ARG A 16 -20.09 33.83 -8.15
CA ARG A 16 -21.34 33.17 -8.58
C ARG A 16 -21.70 33.61 -10.01
N GLY A 17 -22.06 32.64 -10.86
CA GLY A 17 -22.27 32.85 -12.29
C GLY A 17 -21.07 32.50 -13.16
N THR A 18 -19.89 32.22 -12.58
CA THR A 18 -18.74 31.66 -13.31
C THR A 18 -19.13 30.36 -14.03
N THR A 19 -18.82 30.26 -15.32
CA THR A 19 -19.02 29.06 -16.15
C THR A 19 -17.74 28.22 -16.23
N ASP A 20 -17.85 26.99 -16.74
CA ASP A 20 -16.67 26.15 -16.99
C ASP A 20 -15.80 26.74 -18.11
N GLU A 21 -16.42 27.35 -19.12
CA GLU A 21 -15.72 28.08 -20.18
C GLU A 21 -14.88 29.24 -19.62
N ASP A 22 -15.39 30.01 -18.65
CA ASP A 22 -14.63 31.08 -17.99
C ASP A 22 -13.35 30.55 -17.32
N VAL A 23 -13.45 29.41 -16.62
CA VAL A 23 -12.31 28.77 -15.95
C VAL A 23 -11.33 28.23 -16.99
N ARG A 24 -11.80 27.60 -18.07
CA ARG A 24 -10.94 27.17 -19.20
C ARG A 24 -10.19 28.35 -19.81
N ASN A 25 -10.90 29.44 -20.12
CA ASN A 25 -10.37 30.64 -20.75
C ASN A 25 -9.37 31.35 -19.83
N HIS A 26 -9.66 31.48 -18.54
CA HIS A 26 -8.76 32.08 -17.55
C HIS A 26 -7.40 31.36 -17.50
N ILE A 27 -7.41 30.03 -17.52
CA ILE A 27 -6.19 29.20 -17.46
C ILE A 27 -5.46 29.25 -18.81
N ASN A 28 -6.16 29.03 -19.92
CA ASN A 28 -5.56 29.04 -21.27
C ASN A 28 -4.93 30.39 -21.65
N GLN A 29 -5.47 31.51 -21.15
CA GLN A 29 -4.87 32.86 -21.31
C GLN A 29 -3.51 33.02 -20.61
N ARG A 30 -3.22 32.20 -19.59
CA ARG A 30 -1.96 32.24 -18.80
C ARG A 30 -1.00 31.12 -19.20
N TYR A 31 -1.55 29.98 -19.62
CA TYR A 31 -0.83 28.78 -19.98
C TYR A 31 -1.39 28.24 -21.31
N SER A 32 -0.77 28.65 -22.41
CA SER A 32 -1.10 28.16 -23.75
C SER A 32 -1.00 26.63 -23.80
N ASN A 33 -1.99 25.99 -24.43
CA ASN A 33 -2.11 24.52 -24.56
C ASN A 33 -2.36 23.75 -23.25
N ALA A 34 -2.73 24.41 -22.15
CA ALA A 34 -3.04 23.72 -20.88
C ALA A 34 -4.20 22.71 -20.98
N GLN A 35 -5.17 22.93 -21.86
CA GLN A 35 -6.35 22.08 -22.08
C GLN A 35 -7.03 21.61 -20.76
N PRO A 36 -7.37 22.55 -19.85
CA PRO A 36 -7.91 22.23 -18.54
C PRO A 36 -9.27 21.53 -18.64
N ILE A 37 -9.42 20.39 -17.95
CA ILE A 37 -10.71 19.78 -17.70
C ILE A 37 -11.24 20.32 -16.38
N VAL A 38 -12.27 21.15 -16.50
CA VAL A 38 -13.00 21.77 -15.40
C VAL A 38 -14.15 20.84 -14.99
N GLY A 39 -14.21 20.49 -13.71
CA GLY A 39 -15.30 19.72 -13.13
C GLY A 39 -16.55 20.57 -12.85
N PRO A 40 -17.61 19.97 -12.29
CA PRO A 40 -18.80 20.69 -11.87
C PRO A 40 -18.46 21.91 -11.00
N ILE A 41 -19.10 23.05 -11.29
CA ILE A 41 -19.00 24.26 -10.48
C ILE A 41 -20.02 24.17 -9.36
N VAL A 42 -19.54 24.28 -8.12
CA VAL A 42 -20.30 24.01 -6.89
C VAL A 42 -20.24 25.20 -5.94
N GLY A 43 -21.27 25.38 -5.11
CA GLY A 43 -21.31 26.48 -4.15
C GLY A 43 -20.26 26.34 -3.04
N ASP A 44 -19.62 27.43 -2.64
CA ASP A 44 -18.72 27.40 -1.48
C ASP A 44 -19.51 27.62 -0.18
N SER A 45 -19.80 26.53 0.56
CA SER A 45 -20.48 26.56 1.86
C SER A 45 -19.81 27.50 2.87
N LEU A 46 -18.49 27.70 2.78
CA LEU A 46 -17.73 28.58 3.68
C LEU A 46 -17.75 30.05 3.24
N ARG A 47 -18.14 30.33 1.99
CA ARG A 47 -18.21 31.69 1.43
C ARG A 47 -19.49 31.89 0.60
N PRO A 48 -20.67 32.05 1.24
CA PRO A 48 -21.94 32.26 0.55
C PRO A 48 -21.86 33.37 -0.51
N GLY A 49 -22.25 33.05 -1.75
CA GLY A 49 -22.12 33.94 -2.91
C GLY A 49 -20.86 33.72 -3.75
N MET A 50 -19.94 32.86 -3.32
CA MET A 50 -18.85 32.33 -4.14
C MET A 50 -19.15 30.88 -4.59
N VAL A 51 -18.47 30.46 -5.65
CA VAL A 51 -18.43 29.08 -6.13
C VAL A 51 -16.97 28.62 -6.20
N TYR A 52 -16.78 27.31 -6.41
CA TYR A 52 -15.49 26.71 -6.69
C TYR A 52 -15.64 25.52 -7.64
N THR A 53 -14.52 24.99 -8.13
CA THR A 53 -14.50 23.76 -8.95
C THR A 53 -13.21 22.97 -8.74
N THR A 54 -13.19 21.73 -9.25
CA THR A 54 -11.96 20.97 -9.45
C THR A 54 -11.46 21.17 -10.89
N VAL A 55 -10.15 21.34 -11.08
CA VAL A 55 -9.55 21.42 -12.42
C VAL A 55 -8.38 20.46 -12.54
N THR A 56 -8.40 19.62 -13.56
CA THR A 56 -7.27 18.78 -13.95
C THR A 56 -6.58 19.38 -15.17
N VAL A 57 -5.25 19.46 -15.12
CA VAL A 57 -4.40 20.00 -16.19
C VAL A 57 -3.27 19.00 -16.47
N ARG A 58 -3.12 18.58 -17.73
CA ARG A 58 -2.00 17.74 -18.19
C ARG A 58 -0.77 18.63 -18.42
N GLN A 59 0.41 18.17 -18.01
CA GLN A 59 1.69 18.88 -18.12
C GLN A 59 2.83 17.90 -18.40
N ASP A 60 3.91 18.36 -19.04
CA ASP A 60 5.03 17.48 -19.43
C ASP A 60 5.98 17.11 -18.27
N SER A 61 5.80 17.70 -17.06
CA SER A 61 6.54 17.35 -15.84
C SER A 61 5.89 17.91 -14.57
N GLU A 62 6.23 17.34 -13.41
CA GLU A 62 5.77 17.84 -12.09
C GLU A 62 6.33 19.24 -11.73
N ASP A 63 7.44 19.68 -12.35
CA ASP A 63 7.89 21.08 -12.21
C ASP A 63 6.97 22.06 -12.95
N LYS A 64 6.43 21.65 -14.10
CA LYS A 64 5.40 22.42 -14.79
C LYS A 64 4.07 22.41 -14.02
N CYS A 65 3.71 21.29 -13.39
CA CYS A 65 2.59 21.23 -12.43
C CYS A 65 2.74 22.28 -11.31
N ARG A 66 3.89 22.32 -10.63
CA ARG A 66 4.19 23.31 -9.59
C ARG A 66 4.12 24.75 -10.12
N ALA A 67 4.79 25.04 -11.23
CA ALA A 67 4.79 26.38 -11.84
C ALA A 67 3.41 26.85 -12.32
N LEU A 68 2.53 25.92 -12.71
CA LEU A 68 1.14 26.22 -13.09
C LEU A 68 0.26 26.49 -11.86
N ARG A 69 0.38 25.68 -10.80
CA ARG A 69 -0.30 25.91 -9.52
C ARG A 69 0.07 27.29 -8.94
N ASP A 70 1.36 27.54 -8.78
CA ASP A 70 1.87 28.71 -8.06
C ASP A 70 1.64 30.01 -8.85
N GLY A 71 1.64 29.94 -10.19
CA GLY A 71 1.32 31.06 -11.06
C GLY A 71 -0.18 31.31 -11.30
N LEU A 72 -1.07 30.35 -11.00
CA LEU A 72 -2.53 30.59 -10.93
C LEU A 72 -2.97 31.13 -9.56
N ASN A 73 -2.29 30.77 -8.47
CA ASN A 73 -2.73 31.13 -7.12
C ASN A 73 -2.72 32.65 -6.89
N LEU A 74 -3.73 33.13 -6.14
CA LEU A 74 -3.97 34.53 -5.78
C LEU A 74 -4.08 35.52 -6.96
N LYS A 75 -4.32 35.04 -8.19
CA LYS A 75 -4.59 35.91 -9.36
C LYS A 75 -6.04 36.41 -9.37
N SER A 76 -6.27 37.57 -9.96
CA SER A 76 -7.62 38.09 -10.22
C SER A 76 -8.31 37.31 -11.33
N PHE A 77 -9.51 36.80 -11.06
CA PHE A 77 -10.32 36.04 -12.02
C PHE A 77 -11.04 36.94 -13.04
N TRP A 78 -11.48 36.34 -14.15
CA TRP A 78 -12.17 36.98 -15.27
C TRP A 78 -13.15 35.95 -15.87
N PRO A 79 -14.33 36.36 -16.37
CA PRO A 79 -14.75 37.71 -16.73
C PRO A 79 -15.29 38.55 -15.57
N ARG A 80 -15.44 39.86 -15.81
CA ARG A 80 -16.10 40.82 -14.90
C ARG A 80 -17.56 41.06 -15.32
N LEU A 81 -18.45 40.16 -14.93
CA LEU A 81 -19.88 40.49 -14.76
C LEU A 81 -20.31 40.11 -13.33
N PRO A 82 -19.82 40.85 -12.30
CA PRO A 82 -20.31 40.67 -10.95
C PRO A 82 -21.81 41.02 -10.88
N GLU A 83 -22.59 40.16 -10.24
CA GLU A 83 -23.90 40.53 -9.69
C GLU A 83 -23.77 41.81 -8.83
N PRO A 84 -24.76 42.72 -8.82
CA PRO A 84 -24.66 43.99 -8.08
C PRO A 84 -24.34 43.80 -6.59
N GLY A 85 -23.08 44.07 -6.22
CA GLY A 85 -22.56 43.93 -4.86
C GLY A 85 -21.56 42.78 -4.64
N ALA A 86 -21.22 41.98 -5.65
CA ALA A 86 -20.15 40.99 -5.54
C ALA A 86 -18.74 41.64 -5.49
N ASP A 87 -17.84 41.04 -4.72
CA ASP A 87 -16.47 41.52 -4.50
C ASP A 87 -15.64 41.48 -5.80
N ILE A 88 -15.31 42.66 -6.32
CA ILE A 88 -14.63 42.85 -7.62
C ILE A 88 -13.12 42.53 -7.54
N GLU A 89 -12.56 42.40 -6.32
CA GLU A 89 -11.14 42.04 -6.11
C GLU A 89 -10.90 40.56 -5.80
N ALA A 90 -11.91 39.70 -5.93
CA ALA A 90 -11.83 38.27 -5.65
C ALA A 90 -10.61 37.58 -6.33
N LYS A 91 -9.60 37.26 -5.53
CA LYS A 91 -8.40 36.49 -5.92
C LYS A 91 -8.68 35.01 -5.73
N ILE A 92 -8.45 34.21 -6.77
CA ILE A 92 -8.65 32.76 -6.67
C ILE A 92 -7.66 32.12 -5.70
N ALA A 93 -8.16 31.22 -4.87
CA ALA A 93 -7.35 30.37 -4.02
C ALA A 93 -7.20 29.00 -4.70
N VAL A 94 -5.96 28.58 -4.91
CA VAL A 94 -5.62 27.34 -5.60
C VAL A 94 -4.93 26.39 -4.62
N ASN A 95 -5.43 25.15 -4.51
CA ASN A 95 -4.87 24.13 -3.61
C ASN A 95 -4.95 22.72 -4.23
N ASP A 96 -3.85 21.98 -4.17
CA ASP A 96 -3.63 20.62 -4.68
C ASP A 96 -3.64 19.52 -3.59
N GLU A 97 -3.74 19.85 -2.30
CA GLU A 97 -3.75 18.88 -1.18
C GLU A 97 -5.13 18.25 -0.89
N PHE A 98 -6.23 18.86 -1.38
CA PHE A 98 -7.63 18.44 -1.17
C PHE A 98 -8.07 18.18 0.29
N LEU A 99 -7.39 18.78 1.29
CA LEU A 99 -7.72 18.62 2.71
C LEU A 99 -9.09 19.21 3.08
N GLY A 100 -9.77 18.55 4.03
CA GLY A 100 -11.15 18.87 4.41
C GLY A 100 -12.15 18.34 3.40
N VAL A 101 -13.39 18.83 3.45
CA VAL A 101 -14.43 18.42 2.49
C VAL A 101 -14.31 19.20 1.19
N THR A 102 -14.29 18.48 0.07
CA THR A 102 -14.38 19.02 -1.28
C THR A 102 -15.51 18.32 -2.02
N THR A 103 -16.67 18.99 -2.14
CA THR A 103 -17.69 18.63 -3.14
C THR A 103 -17.06 18.64 -4.52
N ILE A 104 -17.25 17.53 -5.23
CA ILE A 104 -16.73 17.25 -6.58
C ILE A 104 -17.85 17.27 -7.61
N ALA A 105 -19.08 16.95 -7.22
CA ALA A 105 -20.29 17.07 -8.03
C ALA A 105 -21.52 17.32 -7.16
N GLU A 106 -22.51 18.04 -7.67
CA GLU A 106 -23.78 18.30 -6.98
C GLU A 106 -24.92 18.38 -8.00
N HIS A 107 -26.07 17.79 -7.68
CA HIS A 107 -27.30 17.93 -8.45
C HIS A 107 -28.16 19.06 -7.88
N GLU A 108 -29.03 19.66 -8.70
CA GLU A 108 -30.05 20.57 -8.19
C GLU A 108 -30.93 19.89 -7.13
N ASN A 109 -31.21 20.60 -6.03
CA ASN A 109 -32.04 20.14 -4.91
C ASN A 109 -31.61 18.74 -4.36
N PRO A 110 -30.35 18.57 -3.91
CA PRO A 110 -29.80 17.28 -3.54
C PRO A 110 -30.51 16.69 -2.32
N GLN A 111 -30.96 15.44 -2.44
CA GLN A 111 -31.70 14.71 -1.42
C GLN A 111 -30.78 14.10 -0.35
N PHE A 112 -29.52 13.82 -0.69
CA PHE A 112 -28.53 13.18 0.17
C PHE A 112 -27.12 13.73 -0.02
N ASP A 113 -26.22 13.46 0.92
CA ASP A 113 -24.77 13.65 0.82
C ASP A 113 -24.04 12.30 0.77
N LEU A 114 -23.09 12.13 -0.14
CA LEU A 114 -22.18 10.98 -0.18
C LEU A 114 -20.73 11.46 -0.07
N TYR A 115 -20.04 11.03 0.99
CA TYR A 115 -18.65 11.37 1.28
C TYR A 115 -17.70 10.23 0.93
N PHE A 116 -16.75 10.49 0.04
CA PHE A 116 -15.68 9.58 -0.35
C PHE A 116 -14.44 9.82 0.53
N ILE A 117 -13.92 8.78 1.19
CA ILE A 117 -12.85 8.86 2.19
C ILE A 117 -11.71 7.92 1.76
N HIS A 118 -10.54 8.49 1.49
CA HIS A 118 -9.37 7.73 1.03
C HIS A 118 -8.68 6.94 2.16
N GLY A 119 -7.89 5.94 1.79
CA GLY A 119 -7.01 5.20 2.70
C GLY A 119 -5.77 5.99 3.14
N LEU A 120 -4.99 5.37 4.03
CA LEU A 120 -3.65 5.84 4.43
C LEU A 120 -2.74 6.02 3.20
N GLY A 121 -1.79 6.96 3.24
CA GLY A 121 -0.91 7.33 2.11
C GLY A 121 -1.61 7.83 0.84
N GLY A 122 -2.94 7.73 0.78
CA GLY A 122 -3.76 8.17 -0.35
C GLY A 122 -3.96 9.68 -0.41
N HIS A 123 -4.55 10.13 -1.51
CA HIS A 123 -4.92 11.52 -1.73
C HIS A 123 -6.37 11.58 -2.21
N ALA A 124 -7.17 12.47 -1.63
CA ALA A 124 -8.62 12.51 -1.76
C ALA A 124 -9.15 12.57 -3.20
N PHE A 125 -8.36 13.09 -4.15
CA PHE A 125 -8.65 12.96 -5.59
C PHE A 125 -7.99 11.71 -6.20
N ARG A 126 -6.66 11.56 -6.04
CA ARG A 126 -5.83 10.59 -6.81
C ARG A 126 -6.06 9.13 -6.40
N SER A 127 -6.63 8.85 -5.23
CA SER A 127 -7.02 7.48 -4.85
C SER A 127 -8.14 6.94 -5.74
N TRP A 128 -9.17 7.76 -6.00
CA TRP A 128 -10.37 7.40 -6.75
C TRP A 128 -10.29 7.65 -8.26
N SER A 129 -9.10 7.97 -8.78
CA SER A 129 -8.88 8.27 -10.20
C SER A 129 -7.92 7.28 -10.87
N THR A 130 -8.12 7.05 -12.16
CA THR A 130 -7.09 6.42 -13.01
C THR A 130 -5.79 7.25 -13.03
N ASP A 131 -4.68 6.61 -13.36
CA ASP A 131 -3.36 7.23 -13.57
C ASP A 131 -2.81 7.02 -15.01
N LYS A 132 -3.54 6.31 -15.88
CA LYS A 132 -3.23 6.14 -17.31
C LYS A 132 -4.06 7.08 -18.18
N ASP A 133 -3.45 7.60 -19.26
CA ASP A 133 -3.96 8.49 -20.32
C ASP A 133 -4.59 9.83 -19.89
N PHE A 134 -5.60 9.78 -19.02
CA PHE A 134 -6.23 10.92 -18.36
C PHE A 134 -6.90 10.46 -17.06
N PRO A 135 -6.72 11.15 -15.92
CA PRO A 135 -7.29 10.75 -14.64
C PRO A 135 -8.81 11.00 -14.60
N ARG A 136 -9.58 9.93 -14.78
CA ARG A 136 -11.05 9.94 -14.57
C ARG A 136 -11.34 9.53 -13.14
N MET A 137 -12.00 10.41 -12.39
CA MET A 137 -12.39 10.21 -10.99
C MET A 137 -13.87 9.76 -10.98
N TRP A 138 -14.12 8.45 -10.90
CA TRP A 138 -15.49 7.92 -11.04
C TRP A 138 -16.53 8.50 -10.05
N PRO A 139 -16.18 8.92 -8.81
CA PRO A 139 -17.10 9.65 -7.91
C PRO A 139 -17.58 11.02 -8.43
N ARG A 140 -16.84 11.63 -9.36
CA ARG A 140 -17.19 12.89 -10.05
C ARG A 140 -17.76 12.63 -11.44
N ASP A 141 -17.10 11.75 -12.19
CA ASP A 141 -17.24 11.67 -13.65
C ASP A 141 -18.33 10.68 -14.08
N PHE A 142 -18.56 9.60 -13.31
CA PHE A 142 -19.52 8.53 -13.67
C PHE A 142 -20.72 8.50 -12.72
N PHE A 143 -20.48 8.30 -11.42
CA PHE A 143 -21.53 7.99 -10.45
C PHE A 143 -22.64 9.05 -10.30
N PRO A 144 -22.35 10.37 -10.37
CA PRO A 144 -23.41 11.38 -10.36
C PRO A 144 -24.38 11.23 -11.53
N ASN A 145 -23.89 10.95 -12.74
CA ASN A 145 -24.74 10.71 -13.91
C ASN A 145 -25.58 9.44 -13.72
N ASP A 146 -24.96 8.33 -13.29
CA ASP A 146 -25.64 7.06 -13.02
C ASP A 146 -26.68 7.14 -11.89
N VAL A 147 -26.56 8.11 -10.96
CA VAL A 147 -27.58 8.46 -9.97
C VAL A 147 -28.71 9.27 -10.61
N ARG A 148 -28.41 10.36 -11.32
CA ARG A 148 -29.40 11.29 -11.89
C ARG A 148 -30.41 10.60 -12.82
N ASP A 149 -29.97 9.57 -13.53
CA ASP A 149 -30.83 8.88 -14.50
C ASP A 149 -31.85 7.93 -13.81
N ARG A 150 -31.69 7.64 -12.52
CA ARG A 150 -32.53 6.71 -11.74
C ARG A 150 -33.71 7.42 -11.06
N PRO A 151 -34.89 6.79 -10.99
CA PRO A 151 -35.99 7.34 -10.20
C PRO A 151 -35.66 7.27 -8.71
N LEU A 152 -36.21 8.20 -7.93
CA LEU A 152 -36.15 8.22 -6.47
C LEU A 152 -36.77 6.94 -5.89
N ASN A 153 -38.02 6.65 -6.29
CA ASN A 153 -38.73 5.43 -5.96
C ASN A 153 -38.63 4.43 -7.11
N PRO A 154 -38.04 3.23 -6.94
CA PRO A 154 -37.98 2.20 -7.97
C PRO A 154 -39.35 1.80 -8.57
N ASN A 155 -40.43 1.94 -7.80
CA ASN A 155 -41.79 1.61 -8.22
C ASN A 155 -42.50 2.73 -9.00
N ASP A 156 -41.90 3.92 -9.09
CA ASP A 156 -42.35 5.01 -9.97
C ASP A 156 -41.21 5.48 -10.89
N PRO A 157 -41.02 4.83 -12.05
CA PRO A 157 -40.00 5.23 -13.03
C PRO A 157 -40.20 6.61 -13.66
N LYS A 158 -41.38 7.24 -13.49
CA LYS A 158 -41.74 8.56 -14.05
C LYS A 158 -41.70 9.69 -13.02
N GLY A 159 -41.61 9.36 -11.74
CA GLY A 159 -41.51 10.31 -10.64
C GLY A 159 -40.16 11.06 -10.59
N PRO A 160 -39.90 11.80 -9.49
CA PRO A 160 -38.65 12.51 -9.28
C PRO A 160 -37.43 11.60 -9.44
N LYS A 161 -36.33 12.15 -9.96
CA LYS A 161 -35.04 11.48 -10.04
C LYS A 161 -34.29 11.55 -8.71
N LEU A 162 -33.25 10.72 -8.55
CA LEU A 162 -32.29 10.88 -7.46
C LEU A 162 -31.43 12.13 -7.67
N ALA A 163 -31.37 12.97 -6.64
CA ALA A 163 -30.49 14.13 -6.57
C ALA A 163 -29.52 13.95 -5.41
N GLY A 164 -28.22 14.14 -5.65
CA GLY A 164 -27.18 13.91 -4.65
C GLY A 164 -26.09 14.97 -4.69
N ARG A 165 -25.40 15.12 -3.56
CA ARG A 165 -24.16 15.89 -3.43
C ARG A 165 -23.03 14.91 -3.14
N PHE A 166 -21.97 14.99 -3.93
CA PHE A 166 -20.86 14.05 -3.93
C PHE A 166 -19.60 14.82 -3.53
N SER A 167 -18.99 14.43 -2.42
CA SER A 167 -17.81 15.10 -1.87
C SER A 167 -16.72 14.09 -1.56
N THR A 168 -15.46 14.44 -1.80
CA THR A 168 -14.33 13.73 -1.22
C THR A 168 -13.86 14.42 0.06
N ILE A 169 -13.30 13.69 1.01
CA ILE A 169 -12.71 14.24 2.23
C ILE A 169 -11.23 13.88 2.30
N GLY A 170 -10.38 14.90 2.32
CA GLY A 170 -8.93 14.74 2.49
C GLY A 170 -8.45 14.94 3.92
N TYR A 171 -7.50 14.12 4.34
CA TYR A 171 -6.75 14.26 5.60
C TYR A 171 -5.26 14.01 5.36
N ARG A 172 -4.39 14.56 6.22
CA ARG A 172 -2.92 14.42 6.08
C ARG A 172 -2.47 13.01 6.48
N ALA A 173 -2.57 12.09 5.54
CA ALA A 173 -2.26 10.67 5.70
C ALA A 173 -0.74 10.34 5.74
N SER A 174 0.13 11.33 5.96
CA SER A 174 1.60 11.22 5.90
C SER A 174 2.36 11.94 7.03
N ALA A 175 1.66 12.57 7.99
CA ALA A 175 2.25 13.60 8.85
C ALA A 175 2.28 13.24 10.36
N PHE A 176 3.13 12.29 10.77
CA PHE A 176 3.29 11.89 12.18
C PHE A 176 4.75 11.69 12.62
N ASN A 177 5.56 12.76 12.68
CA ASN A 177 6.88 12.73 13.33
C ASN A 177 6.88 13.19 14.80
N THR A 178 5.73 13.56 15.38
CA THR A 178 5.62 14.00 16.79
C THR A 178 4.21 13.76 17.39
N TRP A 179 3.87 12.54 17.79
CA TRP A 179 3.03 12.22 18.97
C TRP A 179 2.81 10.70 19.13
N SER A 180 2.46 10.25 20.34
CA SER A 180 2.12 8.85 20.63
C SER A 180 0.81 8.42 19.96
N ALA A 181 0.83 7.33 19.21
CA ALA A 181 -0.18 7.05 18.19
C ALA A 181 -1.61 6.66 18.66
N THR A 182 -1.87 6.52 19.97
CA THR A 182 -3.26 6.60 20.52
C THR A 182 -3.92 7.96 20.20
N THR A 183 -3.13 8.93 19.76
CA THR A 183 -3.57 10.27 19.34
C THR A 183 -3.72 10.37 17.82
N THR A 184 -3.74 9.26 17.08
CA THR A 184 -3.69 9.26 15.61
C THR A 184 -5.02 8.90 14.95
N ILE A 185 -5.58 7.70 15.19
CA ILE A 185 -6.88 7.32 14.60
C ILE A 185 -8.01 8.13 15.23
N GLU A 186 -8.02 8.27 16.55
CA GLU A 186 -9.00 9.05 17.32
C GLU A 186 -9.01 10.51 16.86
N LYS A 187 -7.82 11.11 16.67
CA LYS A 187 -7.69 12.51 16.26
C LYS A 187 -8.01 12.70 14.78
N THR A 188 -7.66 11.75 13.92
CA THR A 188 -8.03 11.81 12.50
C THR A 188 -9.55 11.63 12.32
N ALA A 189 -10.18 10.76 13.12
CA ALA A 189 -11.63 10.64 13.21
C ALA A 189 -12.29 11.91 13.78
N GLU A 190 -11.72 12.57 14.80
CA GLU A 190 -12.18 13.91 15.24
C GLU A 190 -12.05 14.97 14.15
N ASN A 191 -10.94 15.00 13.42
CA ASN A 191 -10.71 15.96 12.34
C ASN A 191 -11.68 15.70 11.15
N LEU A 192 -12.00 14.43 10.88
CA LEU A 192 -13.04 14.01 9.93
C LEU A 192 -14.44 14.48 10.37
N LEU A 193 -14.80 14.30 11.65
CA LEU A 193 -16.05 14.83 12.22
C LEU A 193 -16.11 16.36 12.16
N ALA A 194 -15.01 17.05 12.47
CA ALA A 194 -14.91 18.51 12.40
C ALA A 194 -15.01 19.02 10.95
N ALA A 195 -14.47 18.29 9.97
CA ALA A 195 -14.62 18.61 8.55
C ALA A 195 -16.09 18.46 8.08
N ILE A 196 -16.76 17.38 8.46
CA ILE A 196 -18.19 17.16 8.17
C ILE A 196 -19.06 18.20 8.90
N MET A 197 -18.68 18.61 10.11
CA MET A 197 -19.32 19.67 10.89
C MET A 197 -19.19 21.05 10.24
N ALA A 198 -18.04 21.38 9.67
CA ALA A 198 -17.84 22.64 8.94
C ALA A 198 -18.52 22.66 7.56
N ASP A 199 -18.74 21.48 6.96
CA ASP A 199 -19.41 21.31 5.67
C ASP A 199 -20.94 21.37 5.74
N ARG A 200 -21.52 20.82 6.83
CA ARG A 200 -22.98 20.69 7.00
C ARG A 200 -23.56 21.87 7.80
N PRO A 201 -24.58 22.58 7.28
CA PRO A 201 -25.31 23.57 8.06
C PRO A 201 -25.90 23.00 9.35
N GLN A 202 -25.94 23.79 10.42
CA GLN A 202 -26.59 23.39 11.68
C GLN A 202 -28.07 23.06 11.44
N GLY A 203 -28.51 21.88 11.88
CA GLY A 203 -29.86 21.38 11.62
C GLY A 203 -30.07 20.71 10.25
N ALA A 204 -29.02 20.47 9.45
CA ALA A 204 -29.16 19.82 8.14
C ALA A 204 -29.62 18.35 8.24
N THR A 205 -30.88 18.11 7.88
CA THR A 205 -31.57 16.80 7.97
C THR A 205 -31.31 15.84 6.79
N ARG A 206 -30.55 16.23 5.77
CA ARG A 206 -30.29 15.39 4.59
C ARG A 206 -29.54 14.09 4.96
N PRO A 207 -30.03 12.91 4.55
CA PRO A 207 -29.32 11.64 4.70
C PRO A 207 -27.87 11.66 4.22
N MET A 208 -27.02 10.96 4.94
CA MET A 208 -25.58 10.84 4.73
C MET A 208 -25.20 9.40 4.39
N TYR A 209 -24.30 9.26 3.43
CA TYR A 209 -23.68 8.00 3.05
C TYR A 209 -22.16 8.17 2.98
N PHE A 210 -21.42 7.09 3.19
CA PHE A 210 -19.95 7.10 3.14
C PHE A 210 -19.43 6.04 2.16
N ALA A 211 -18.43 6.38 1.35
CA ALA A 211 -17.67 5.45 0.53
C ALA A 211 -16.20 5.50 0.97
N ALA A 212 -15.73 4.47 1.65
CA ALA A 212 -14.46 4.51 2.38
C ALA A 212 -13.50 3.42 1.92
N HIS A 213 -12.25 3.79 1.63
CA HIS A 213 -11.21 2.88 1.16
C HIS A 213 -10.16 2.58 2.24
N SER A 214 -9.73 1.32 2.34
CA SER A 214 -8.64 0.88 3.23
C SER A 214 -8.78 1.42 4.66
N LEU A 215 -7.73 1.97 5.27
CA LEU A 215 -7.78 2.55 6.63
C LEU A 215 -8.83 3.66 6.79
N GLY A 216 -9.23 4.33 5.70
CA GLY A 216 -10.33 5.29 5.69
C GLY A 216 -11.66 4.68 6.15
N GLY A 217 -11.86 3.38 5.95
CA GLY A 217 -13.00 2.65 6.48
C GLY A 217 -12.98 2.56 8.02
N LEU A 218 -11.84 2.23 8.63
CA LEU A 218 -11.70 2.19 10.09
C LEU A 218 -11.78 3.58 10.74
N LEU A 219 -11.26 4.62 10.07
CA LEU A 219 -11.48 6.02 10.46
C LEU A 219 -12.97 6.40 10.43
N THR A 220 -13.70 5.95 9.40
CA THR A 220 -15.15 6.15 9.28
C THR A 220 -15.91 5.44 10.41
N CYS A 221 -15.56 4.18 10.71
CA CYS A 221 -16.10 3.43 11.85
C CYS A 221 -15.90 4.18 13.17
N GLN A 222 -14.68 4.66 13.45
CA GLN A 222 -14.36 5.35 14.70
C GLN A 222 -15.02 6.73 14.81
N ALA A 223 -15.14 7.47 13.71
CA ALA A 223 -15.89 8.72 13.65
C ALA A 223 -17.38 8.49 13.99
N ILE A 224 -18.00 7.48 13.38
CA ILE A 224 -19.41 7.13 13.61
C ILE A 224 -19.64 6.64 15.04
N ILE A 225 -18.72 5.84 15.61
CA ILE A 225 -18.75 5.49 17.05
C ILE A 225 -18.73 6.78 17.89
N ARG A 226 -17.75 7.67 17.68
CA ARG A 226 -17.58 8.86 18.51
C ARG A 226 -18.79 9.81 18.47
N ALA A 227 -19.44 9.94 17.31
CA ALA A 227 -20.65 10.75 17.13
C ALA A 227 -21.93 10.14 17.74
N LEU A 228 -22.05 8.80 17.79
CA LEU A 228 -23.30 8.12 18.15
C LEU A 228 -23.29 7.40 19.52
N HIS A 229 -22.11 7.13 20.09
CA HIS A 229 -21.97 6.34 21.32
C HIS A 229 -22.57 7.03 22.56
N ASN A 230 -23.67 6.49 23.07
CA ASN A 230 -24.29 6.92 24.34
C ASN A 230 -23.38 6.56 25.53
N LYS A 231 -22.76 7.57 26.16
CA LYS A 231 -22.15 7.45 27.50
C LYS A 231 -22.62 8.59 28.41
N ALA A 232 -22.52 8.37 29.72
CA ALA A 232 -23.01 9.29 30.75
C ALA A 232 -22.18 10.59 30.85
N ASP A 233 -20.87 10.51 30.60
CA ASP A 233 -19.97 11.68 30.53
C ASP A 233 -20.18 12.44 29.21
N LYS A 234 -21.26 13.22 29.16
CA LYS A 234 -21.52 14.16 28.06
C LYS A 234 -20.52 15.31 28.10
N SER A 235 -19.56 15.31 27.18
CA SER A 235 -18.81 16.52 26.82
C SER A 235 -19.57 17.32 25.76
N ASP A 236 -19.52 18.65 25.84
CA ASP A 236 -20.22 19.56 24.91
C ASP A 236 -19.86 19.28 23.44
N LEU A 237 -18.59 18.92 23.19
CA LEU A 237 -18.09 18.57 21.87
C LEU A 237 -18.73 17.29 21.31
N GLN A 238 -19.00 16.29 22.15
CA GLN A 238 -19.65 15.06 21.70
C GLN A 238 -21.13 15.30 21.36
N GLU A 239 -21.84 16.07 22.17
CA GLU A 239 -23.24 16.46 21.88
C GLU A 239 -23.31 17.31 20.60
N THR A 240 -22.31 18.18 20.35
CA THR A 240 -22.18 18.95 19.10
C THR A 240 -22.05 18.03 17.88
N TYR A 241 -21.17 17.02 17.91
CA TYR A 241 -21.07 16.03 16.83
C TYR A 241 -22.35 15.19 16.68
N ARG A 242 -22.99 14.81 17.79
CA ARG A 242 -24.23 14.04 17.80
C ARG A 242 -25.35 14.77 17.03
N GLN A 243 -25.49 16.08 17.20
CA GLN A 243 -26.49 16.90 16.52
C GLN A 243 -26.32 16.98 14.99
N ILE A 244 -25.17 16.58 14.44
CA ILE A 244 -24.91 16.56 13.00
C ILE A 244 -25.22 15.17 12.40
N PHE A 245 -25.18 14.13 13.22
CA PHE A 245 -25.42 12.74 12.85
C PHE A 245 -26.81 12.22 13.27
N ILE A 246 -27.50 12.93 14.17
CA ILE A 246 -28.87 12.68 14.60
C ILE A 246 -29.67 13.99 14.54
N GLN A 247 -30.84 13.96 13.88
CA GLN A 247 -31.79 15.08 13.85
C GLN A 247 -33.22 14.56 14.06
N ASN A 248 -34.02 15.28 14.86
CA ASN A 248 -35.39 14.89 15.25
C ASN A 248 -35.53 13.46 15.82
N GLY A 249 -34.45 12.90 16.38
CA GLY A 249 -34.39 11.51 16.87
C GLY A 249 -33.96 10.48 15.82
N GLU A 250 -33.91 10.83 14.53
CA GLU A 250 -33.41 9.95 13.48
C GLU A 250 -31.89 10.07 13.27
N ILE A 251 -31.22 8.92 13.16
CA ILE A 251 -29.86 8.83 12.60
C ILE A 251 -29.87 9.26 11.12
N LEU A 252 -28.97 10.17 10.75
CA LEU A 252 -28.83 10.66 9.37
C LEU A 252 -27.92 9.79 8.50
N VAL A 253 -27.03 8.99 9.09
CA VAL A 253 -26.23 8.01 8.33
C VAL A 253 -27.12 6.85 7.92
N LYS A 254 -27.42 6.74 6.61
CA LYS A 254 -28.32 5.71 6.06
C LYS A 254 -27.59 4.63 5.25
N GLY A 255 -26.26 4.69 5.10
CA GLY A 255 -25.46 3.59 4.53
C GLY A 255 -23.95 3.83 4.43
N ILE A 256 -23.16 2.76 4.36
CA ILE A 256 -21.71 2.82 4.12
C ILE A 256 -21.28 1.80 3.07
N PHE A 257 -20.33 2.18 2.21
CA PHE A 257 -19.74 1.38 1.16
C PHE A 257 -18.24 1.26 1.44
N PHE A 258 -17.76 0.09 1.86
CA PHE A 258 -16.36 -0.15 2.18
C PHE A 258 -15.62 -0.79 1.01
N PHE A 259 -14.41 -0.33 0.72
CA PHE A 259 -13.55 -0.83 -0.35
C PHE A 259 -12.21 -1.26 0.24
N GLY A 260 -11.89 -2.56 0.22
CA GLY A 260 -10.64 -3.11 0.74
C GLY A 260 -10.38 -2.67 2.19
N THR A 261 -11.42 -2.58 3.03
CA THR A 261 -11.24 -2.18 4.44
C THR A 261 -10.96 -3.43 5.27
N PRO A 262 -9.84 -3.48 6.03
CA PRO A 262 -9.58 -4.62 6.91
C PRO A 262 -10.46 -4.56 8.15
N PHE A 263 -11.06 -5.69 8.50
CA PHE A 263 -12.01 -5.78 9.62
C PHE A 263 -11.67 -6.85 10.66
N GLU A 264 -10.75 -7.74 10.36
CA GLU A 264 -10.30 -8.81 11.26
C GLU A 264 -9.00 -8.39 11.96
N GLY A 265 -9.03 -8.27 13.29
CA GLY A 265 -7.93 -7.65 14.05
C GLY A 265 -6.64 -8.46 14.09
N SER A 266 -6.72 -9.80 14.18
CA SER A 266 -5.56 -10.68 14.18
C SER A 266 -4.83 -10.67 12.83
N SER A 267 -5.57 -10.69 11.72
CA SER A 267 -4.96 -10.57 10.39
C SER A 267 -4.53 -9.13 10.06
N LEU A 268 -5.01 -8.10 10.79
CA LEU A 268 -4.56 -6.72 10.62
C LEU A 268 -3.04 -6.54 10.85
N ALA A 269 -2.42 -7.33 11.73
CA ALA A 269 -0.96 -7.35 11.88
C ALA A 269 -0.29 -7.79 10.56
N ASN A 270 -0.76 -8.88 9.94
CA ASN A 270 -0.28 -9.37 8.65
C ASN A 270 -0.71 -8.48 7.45
N TYR A 271 -1.76 -7.68 7.64
CA TYR A 271 -2.25 -6.68 6.69
C TYR A 271 -1.37 -5.42 6.73
N SER A 272 -0.83 -5.08 7.90
CA SER A 272 -0.06 -3.87 8.14
C SER A 272 1.27 -3.86 7.38
N SER A 273 2.09 -4.91 7.45
CA SER A 273 3.35 -5.02 6.69
C SER A 273 3.12 -4.98 5.17
N LYS A 274 2.03 -5.62 4.71
CA LYS A 274 1.60 -5.59 3.30
C LYS A 274 1.03 -4.22 2.88
N ILE A 275 0.58 -3.39 3.82
CA ILE A 275 0.18 -1.99 3.59
C ILE A 275 1.34 -0.99 3.79
N VAL A 276 2.40 -1.32 4.55
CA VAL A 276 3.65 -0.53 4.56
C VAL A 276 4.23 -0.50 3.15
N LYS A 277 4.47 -1.68 2.54
CA LYS A 277 4.99 -1.82 1.17
C LYS A 277 4.09 -1.17 0.09
N PHE A 278 2.83 -0.86 0.42
CA PHE A 278 1.88 -0.22 -0.50
C PHE A 278 1.96 1.33 -0.50
N LEU A 279 2.51 1.95 0.53
CA LEU A 279 2.28 3.38 0.81
C LEU A 279 3.56 4.20 0.97
N ARG A 280 3.71 5.22 0.12
CA ARG A 280 4.71 6.30 0.25
C ARG A 280 4.40 7.24 1.43
N GLY A 281 4.19 6.71 2.64
CA GLY A 281 3.60 7.46 3.77
C GLY A 281 3.69 6.83 5.17
N ASN A 282 4.80 7.15 5.86
CA ASN A 282 4.94 7.25 7.32
C ASN A 282 4.68 5.97 8.16
N GLU A 283 5.73 5.16 8.28
CA GLU A 283 5.79 3.87 9.01
C GLU A 283 5.34 3.98 10.47
N ALA A 284 5.65 5.09 11.16
CA ALA A 284 5.28 5.31 12.56
C ALA A 284 3.76 5.28 12.82
N LEU A 285 2.93 5.55 11.79
CA LEU A 285 1.49 5.33 11.89
C LEU A 285 1.16 3.83 11.81
N ILE A 286 1.80 3.08 10.90
CA ILE A 286 1.47 1.66 10.63
C ILE A 286 2.01 0.73 11.72
N ASP A 287 3.18 1.01 12.28
CA ASP A 287 3.71 0.28 13.44
C ASP A 287 2.83 0.47 14.68
N SER A 288 2.15 1.61 14.80
CA SER A 288 1.10 1.74 15.81
C SER A 288 -0.05 0.77 15.59
N LEU A 289 -0.43 0.50 14.33
CA LEU A 289 -1.49 -0.48 14.01
C LEU A 289 -1.00 -1.91 14.27
N LYS A 290 0.27 -2.25 13.99
CA LYS A 290 0.91 -3.53 14.35
C LYS A 290 0.76 -3.81 15.85
N VAL A 291 1.17 -2.85 16.68
CA VAL A 291 1.19 -2.95 18.15
C VAL A 291 -0.22 -2.99 18.76
N ARG A 292 -1.29 -2.69 17.98
CA ARG A 292 -2.64 -2.40 18.49
C ARG A 292 -3.76 -3.09 17.71
N SER A 293 -3.49 -4.27 17.15
CA SER A 293 -4.48 -5.17 16.55
C SER A 293 -5.76 -5.32 17.40
N GLU A 294 -5.64 -5.38 18.73
CA GLU A 294 -6.76 -5.43 19.68
C GLU A 294 -7.60 -4.15 19.75
N GLU A 295 -6.99 -2.96 19.67
CA GLU A 295 -7.72 -1.69 19.63
C GLU A 295 -8.56 -1.57 18.35
N LEU A 296 -8.04 -2.11 17.25
CA LEU A 296 -8.67 -2.05 15.93
C LEU A 296 -9.78 -3.10 15.80
N ALA A 297 -9.58 -4.32 16.31
CA ALA A 297 -10.66 -5.28 16.57
C ALA A 297 -11.78 -4.65 17.41
N THR A 298 -11.40 -3.90 18.44
CA THR A 298 -12.33 -3.20 19.33
C THR A 298 -13.12 -2.10 18.63
N ILE A 299 -12.53 -1.34 17.70
CA ILE A 299 -13.25 -0.39 16.84
C ILE A 299 -14.28 -1.13 15.98
N VAL A 300 -13.89 -2.21 15.32
CA VAL A 300 -14.79 -2.98 14.44
C VAL A 300 -15.95 -3.59 15.24
N ALA A 301 -15.68 -4.20 16.40
CA ALA A 301 -16.71 -4.77 17.27
C ALA A 301 -17.70 -3.70 17.78
N LYS A 302 -17.20 -2.54 18.24
CA LYS A 302 -18.06 -1.41 18.68
C LYS A 302 -18.92 -0.85 17.55
N PHE A 303 -18.35 -0.70 16.35
CA PHE A 303 -19.10 -0.25 15.18
C PHE A 303 -20.16 -1.27 14.77
N ASN A 304 -19.83 -2.56 14.79
CA ASN A 304 -20.75 -3.65 14.47
C ASN A 304 -21.93 -3.72 15.45
N GLN A 305 -21.67 -3.56 16.76
CA GLN A 305 -22.69 -3.47 17.78
C GLN A 305 -23.61 -2.25 17.55
N LEU A 306 -23.01 -1.08 17.28
CA LEU A 306 -23.75 0.18 17.14
C LEU A 306 -24.63 0.21 15.89
N ARG A 307 -24.10 -0.18 14.72
CA ARG A 307 -24.84 -0.19 13.44
C ARG A 307 -26.00 -1.21 13.40
N SER A 308 -26.01 -2.16 14.34
CA SER A 308 -26.95 -3.28 14.38
C SER A 308 -28.07 -3.08 15.40
N ASN A 309 -27.94 -2.11 16.30
CA ASN A 309 -29.03 -1.64 17.17
C ASN A 309 -30.17 -1.03 16.34
N GLU A 310 -31.41 -1.22 16.76
CA GLU A 310 -32.60 -0.80 16.00
C GLU A 310 -32.68 0.72 15.85
N GLU A 311 -32.28 1.48 16.88
CA GLU A 311 -32.25 2.95 16.88
C GLU A 311 -31.17 3.56 15.95
N THR A 312 -30.08 2.83 15.71
CA THR A 312 -28.88 3.32 15.01
C THR A 312 -28.49 2.41 13.84
N LYS A 313 -29.50 1.88 13.15
CA LYS A 313 -29.35 0.85 12.11
C LYS A 313 -28.70 1.42 10.84
N ILE A 314 -27.44 1.03 10.56
CA ILE A 314 -26.70 1.47 9.36
C ILE A 314 -26.45 0.25 8.45
N PRO A 315 -27.11 0.18 7.27
CA PRO A 315 -26.79 -0.77 6.22
C PRO A 315 -25.35 -0.59 5.73
N ILE A 316 -24.64 -1.68 5.42
CA ILE A 316 -23.31 -1.61 4.82
C ILE A 316 -23.20 -2.53 3.60
N LEU A 317 -22.39 -2.09 2.63
CA LEU A 317 -21.88 -2.87 1.52
C LEU A 317 -20.38 -3.00 1.73
N ILE A 318 -19.83 -4.19 1.49
CA ILE A 318 -18.38 -4.38 1.53
C ILE A 318 -17.94 -4.82 0.13
N SER A 319 -16.81 -4.32 -0.32
CA SER A 319 -16.19 -4.69 -1.58
C SER A 319 -14.72 -4.97 -1.36
N TYR A 320 -14.25 -6.06 -1.97
CA TYR A 320 -12.91 -6.58 -1.82
C TYR A 320 -12.27 -6.79 -3.19
N GLU A 321 -10.97 -6.53 -3.28
CA GLU A 321 -10.13 -6.81 -4.43
C GLU A 321 -10.13 -8.32 -4.76
N MET A 322 -10.10 -8.67 -6.05
CA MET A 322 -10.05 -10.07 -6.50
C MET A 322 -8.69 -10.47 -7.06
N GLN A 323 -7.88 -9.51 -7.51
CA GLN A 323 -6.52 -9.77 -7.94
C GLN A 323 -5.56 -9.56 -6.76
N PRO A 324 -4.53 -10.41 -6.60
CA PRO A 324 -3.41 -10.04 -5.76
C PRO A 324 -2.76 -8.78 -6.33
N MET A 325 -2.31 -7.88 -5.47
CA MET A 325 -1.38 -6.83 -5.90
C MET A 325 -0.11 -7.49 -6.47
N TYR A 326 0.50 -6.90 -7.50
CA TYR A 326 1.74 -7.44 -8.08
C TYR A 326 2.74 -7.80 -6.97
N SER A 327 3.35 -8.98 -7.07
CA SER A 327 4.35 -9.54 -6.14
C SER A 327 4.01 -9.60 -4.63
N VAL A 328 2.75 -9.32 -4.22
CA VAL A 328 2.25 -9.64 -2.88
C VAL A 328 0.93 -10.38 -2.98
N LYS A 329 0.84 -11.56 -2.35
CA LYS A 329 -0.43 -12.27 -2.07
C LYS A 329 -1.24 -11.49 -1.03
N PHE A 330 -1.77 -10.34 -1.45
CA PHE A 330 -2.62 -9.44 -0.71
C PHE A 330 -3.97 -9.36 -1.42
N VAL A 331 -4.96 -9.97 -0.80
CA VAL A 331 -6.36 -9.98 -1.20
C VAL A 331 -7.14 -9.88 0.11
N THR A 332 -7.92 -8.82 0.30
CA THR A 332 -8.84 -8.71 1.43
C THR A 332 -9.83 -9.87 1.37
N LEU A 333 -9.61 -10.88 2.21
CA LEU A 333 -10.34 -12.15 2.11
C LEU A 333 -11.84 -11.92 2.28
N PRO A 334 -12.71 -12.39 1.36
CA PRO A 334 -14.16 -12.19 1.46
C PRO A 334 -14.73 -12.67 2.81
N ASP A 335 -14.16 -13.71 3.39
CA ASP A 335 -14.59 -14.27 4.66
C ASP A 335 -14.32 -13.34 5.86
N SER A 336 -13.24 -12.55 5.84
CA SER A 336 -12.89 -11.61 6.93
C SER A 336 -13.95 -10.52 7.12
N ALA A 337 -14.52 -10.03 6.02
CA ALA A 337 -15.61 -9.08 5.99
C ALA A 337 -16.97 -9.73 6.27
N THR A 338 -17.23 -10.87 5.62
CA THR A 338 -18.57 -11.50 5.62
C THR A 338 -18.89 -12.13 6.97
N SER A 339 -17.92 -12.79 7.62
CA SER A 339 -18.08 -13.37 8.97
C SER A 339 -18.30 -12.29 10.04
N THR A 340 -17.55 -11.19 9.96
CA THR A 340 -17.61 -10.09 10.93
C THR A 340 -18.98 -9.38 10.92
N PHE A 341 -19.56 -9.15 9.75
CA PHE A 341 -20.71 -8.26 9.61
C PHE A 341 -22.02 -8.89 9.11
N ASN A 342 -21.99 -10.10 8.54
CA ASN A 342 -23.14 -10.69 7.83
C ASN A 342 -23.76 -9.69 6.83
N ALA A 343 -22.91 -9.13 5.97
CA ALA A 343 -23.25 -8.08 5.02
C ALA A 343 -23.04 -8.55 3.57
N LEU A 344 -23.56 -7.79 2.60
CA LEU A 344 -23.30 -8.07 1.19
C LEU A 344 -21.85 -7.71 0.84
N SER A 345 -21.09 -8.74 0.45
CA SER A 345 -19.71 -8.64 -0.05
C SER A 345 -19.69 -8.75 -1.58
N LEU A 346 -18.97 -7.85 -2.25
CA LEU A 346 -18.79 -7.84 -3.72
C LEU A 346 -17.30 -7.91 -4.08
N GLY A 347 -16.93 -8.87 -4.94
CA GLY A 347 -15.60 -8.88 -5.54
C GLY A 347 -15.46 -7.79 -6.62
N ILE A 348 -14.31 -7.14 -6.65
CA ILE A 348 -13.91 -6.19 -7.68
C ILE A 348 -12.68 -6.73 -8.41
N ASP A 349 -12.75 -6.82 -9.74
CA ASP A 349 -11.60 -7.20 -10.56
C ASP A 349 -10.56 -6.07 -10.58
N GLY A 350 -9.41 -6.34 -9.97
CA GLY A 350 -8.38 -5.37 -9.61
C GLY A 350 -7.74 -5.72 -8.27
N ASP A 351 -6.62 -5.06 -7.99
CA ASP A 351 -5.88 -5.09 -6.73
C ASP A 351 -6.39 -4.01 -5.74
N HIS A 352 -5.85 -3.98 -4.53
CA HIS A 352 -6.23 -3.02 -3.47
C HIS A 352 -6.17 -1.52 -3.85
N ARG A 353 -5.34 -1.14 -4.83
CA ARG A 353 -5.26 0.22 -5.40
C ARG A 353 -6.21 0.38 -6.58
N THR A 354 -6.22 -0.57 -7.52
CA THR A 354 -6.99 -0.46 -8.76
C THR A 354 -8.49 -0.72 -8.59
N MET A 355 -8.90 -1.44 -7.53
CA MET A 355 -10.30 -1.71 -7.19
C MET A 355 -11.19 -0.46 -6.98
N ILE A 356 -10.60 0.72 -6.76
CA ILE A 356 -11.32 2.00 -6.64
C ILE A 356 -11.09 2.95 -7.83
N ARG A 357 -10.53 2.44 -8.95
CA ARG A 357 -10.02 3.25 -10.08
C ARG A 357 -10.57 2.82 -11.43
N PHE A 358 -11.89 2.71 -11.51
CA PHE A 358 -12.58 2.28 -12.72
C PHE A 358 -12.27 3.20 -13.92
N GLN A 359 -11.96 2.61 -15.08
CA GLN A 359 -11.53 3.33 -16.27
C GLN A 359 -12.71 3.95 -17.04
N HIS A 360 -13.87 3.29 -17.03
CA HIS A 360 -15.11 3.71 -17.68
C HIS A 360 -16.35 3.08 -17.01
N ASN A 361 -17.52 3.70 -17.16
CA ASN A 361 -18.75 3.24 -16.50
C ASN A 361 -19.35 1.93 -17.04
N GLN A 362 -18.69 1.26 -17.98
CA GLN A 362 -19.12 -0.03 -18.54
C GLN A 362 -18.41 -1.25 -17.92
N GLU A 363 -17.38 -1.03 -17.08
CA GLU A 363 -16.74 -2.09 -16.29
C GLU A 363 -17.77 -2.86 -15.45
N GLU A 364 -17.61 -4.19 -15.39
CA GLU A 364 -18.55 -5.04 -14.67
C GLU A 364 -18.52 -4.76 -13.16
N SER A 365 -17.34 -4.69 -12.55
CA SER A 365 -17.22 -4.35 -11.13
C SER A 365 -17.76 -2.95 -10.83
N TYR A 366 -17.51 -1.95 -11.69
CA TYR A 366 -18.13 -0.62 -11.56
C TYR A 366 -19.67 -0.70 -11.57
N ARG A 367 -20.24 -1.39 -12.56
CA ARG A 367 -21.70 -1.58 -12.70
C ARG A 367 -22.30 -2.33 -11.53
N ASN A 368 -21.59 -3.30 -10.96
CA ASN A 368 -22.05 -4.10 -9.84
C ASN A 368 -22.01 -3.28 -8.54
N VAL A 369 -20.91 -2.56 -8.28
CA VAL A 369 -20.77 -1.64 -7.14
C VAL A 369 -21.82 -0.52 -7.21
N SER A 370 -21.86 0.24 -8.30
CA SER A 370 -22.73 1.41 -8.46
C SER A 370 -24.21 1.06 -8.35
N GLN A 371 -24.66 -0.07 -8.90
CA GLN A 371 -26.05 -0.53 -8.75
C GLN A 371 -26.40 -0.86 -7.30
N HIS A 372 -25.51 -1.48 -6.52
CA HIS A 372 -25.79 -1.77 -5.11
C HIS A 372 -25.76 -0.51 -4.24
N MET A 373 -24.85 0.44 -4.54
CA MET A 373 -24.87 1.77 -3.91
C MET A 373 -26.20 2.50 -4.17
N ILE A 374 -26.63 2.57 -5.43
CA ILE A 374 -27.89 3.21 -5.86
C ILE A 374 -29.10 2.54 -5.19
N ARG A 375 -29.18 1.20 -5.16
CA ARG A 375 -30.28 0.48 -4.51
C ARG A 375 -30.37 0.78 -3.00
N MET A 376 -29.24 0.89 -2.31
CA MET A 376 -29.21 1.21 -0.87
C MET A 376 -29.68 2.66 -0.62
N ILE A 377 -29.30 3.60 -1.48
CA ILE A 377 -29.77 4.99 -1.43
C ILE A 377 -31.27 5.05 -1.71
N GLN A 378 -31.75 4.37 -2.76
CA GLN A 378 -33.17 4.34 -3.12
C GLN A 378 -34.07 3.78 -2.02
N SER A 379 -33.71 2.65 -1.39
CA SER A 379 -34.56 2.03 -0.36
C SER A 379 -34.70 2.91 0.89
N SER A 380 -33.60 3.54 1.31
CA SER A 380 -33.56 4.42 2.48
C SER A 380 -34.18 5.80 2.23
N LEU A 381 -34.15 6.33 1.01
CA LEU A 381 -34.87 7.57 0.64
C LEU A 381 -36.35 7.35 0.33
N SER A 382 -36.75 6.15 -0.14
CA SER A 382 -38.16 5.84 -0.48
C SER A 382 -39.02 5.44 0.71
N GLY A 383 -38.45 5.36 1.92
CA GLY A 383 -39.15 4.87 3.12
C GLY A 383 -39.47 3.37 3.10
N SER A 384 -38.94 2.61 2.14
CA SER A 384 -39.16 1.16 2.06
C SER A 384 -38.18 0.44 2.98
N ASN A 385 -38.63 0.08 4.19
CA ASN A 385 -37.86 -0.70 5.19
C ASN A 385 -37.48 -2.13 4.77
N THR A 386 -37.64 -2.47 3.48
CA THR A 386 -37.14 -3.69 2.85
C THR A 386 -35.62 -3.64 2.68
N ILE A 387 -34.90 -3.91 3.78
CA ILE A 387 -33.49 -4.33 3.71
C ILE A 387 -33.43 -5.65 2.92
N PRO A 388 -32.46 -5.84 1.99
CA PRO A 388 -32.24 -7.12 1.32
C PRO A 388 -31.72 -8.21 2.26
N SER A 389 -32.60 -8.76 3.10
CA SER A 389 -32.36 -9.97 3.90
C SER A 389 -32.41 -11.21 3.00
N MET A 390 -31.46 -11.33 2.08
CA MET A 390 -31.34 -12.51 1.22
C MET A 390 -30.58 -13.62 1.94
N ALA A 391 -31.30 -14.69 2.27
CA ALA A 391 -30.69 -15.90 2.83
C ALA A 391 -29.73 -16.56 1.81
N PRO A 392 -28.65 -17.22 2.26
CA PRO A 392 -27.72 -17.88 1.36
C PRO A 392 -28.36 -19.12 0.73
N GLY A 393 -28.31 -19.23 -0.61
CA GLY A 393 -28.58 -20.48 -1.33
C GLY A 393 -29.61 -20.40 -2.46
N SER A 394 -29.16 -20.03 -3.65
CA SER A 394 -29.70 -20.52 -4.93
C SER A 394 -28.64 -20.29 -6.02
N PRO A 395 -28.27 -21.32 -6.82
CA PRO A 395 -27.34 -21.11 -7.93
C PRO A 395 -27.99 -20.25 -9.02
N PRO A 396 -27.22 -19.48 -9.80
CA PRO A 396 -27.76 -18.67 -10.88
C PRO A 396 -28.45 -19.56 -11.93
N ALA A 397 -29.65 -19.15 -12.35
CA ALA A 397 -30.41 -19.86 -13.37
C ALA A 397 -29.63 -19.89 -14.70
N GLN A 398 -29.58 -21.05 -15.35
CA GLN A 398 -28.92 -21.21 -16.65
C GLN A 398 -29.58 -20.29 -17.70
N PHE A 399 -28.78 -19.40 -18.30
CA PHE A 399 -29.24 -18.56 -19.40
C PHE A 399 -29.49 -19.42 -20.65
N ASN A 400 -30.76 -19.71 -20.92
CA ASN A 400 -31.19 -20.33 -22.16
C ASN A 400 -31.05 -19.33 -23.31
N PRO A 401 -30.27 -19.60 -24.37
CA PRO A 401 -30.11 -18.66 -25.48
C PRO A 401 -31.41 -18.57 -26.29
N GLY A 402 -31.93 -17.34 -26.44
CA GLY A 402 -33.08 -17.05 -27.30
C GLY A 402 -32.79 -17.28 -28.79
N PRO A 403 -33.82 -17.50 -29.63
CA PRO A 403 -33.65 -17.98 -31.00
C PRO A 403 -33.00 -16.95 -31.93
N LEU A 404 -32.05 -17.41 -32.76
CA LEU A 404 -31.41 -16.61 -33.80
C LEU A 404 -32.40 -16.21 -34.90
N LEU A 405 -32.39 -14.93 -35.27
CA LEU A 405 -33.18 -14.40 -36.39
C LEU A 405 -32.58 -14.78 -37.75
N ARG A 406 -33.46 -15.13 -38.67
CA ARG A 406 -33.16 -15.79 -39.96
C ARG A 406 -32.86 -14.76 -41.06
N SER A 407 -31.63 -14.74 -41.56
CA SER A 407 -31.28 -14.06 -42.83
C SER A 407 -31.44 -14.99 -44.04
N GLN A 408 -31.48 -14.43 -45.26
CA GLN A 408 -31.91 -15.12 -46.49
C GLN A 408 -30.76 -15.57 -47.40
N THR A 409 -31.09 -16.40 -48.39
CA THR A 409 -30.18 -17.26 -49.18
C THR A 409 -30.04 -16.88 -50.65
N VAL A 410 -28.80 -16.87 -51.17
CA VAL A 410 -28.40 -17.17 -52.57
C VAL A 410 -26.95 -17.70 -52.49
N GLY A 411 -26.44 -18.72 -53.22
CA GLY A 411 -26.98 -19.62 -54.25
C GLY A 411 -26.10 -20.88 -54.39
N SER A 412 -26.16 -21.61 -55.51
CA SER A 412 -25.52 -22.94 -55.74
C SER A 412 -24.18 -22.86 -56.54
N THR A 413 -23.40 -23.91 -56.90
CA THR A 413 -23.63 -25.36 -57.13
C THR A 413 -22.27 -26.16 -57.24
N GLN A 414 -22.31 -27.50 -57.38
CA GLN A 414 -21.26 -28.46 -57.88
C GLN A 414 -20.35 -29.22 -56.86
N SER A 415 -19.70 -30.31 -57.33
CA SER A 415 -19.06 -31.44 -56.57
C SER A 415 -18.17 -32.31 -57.52
N PRO A 416 -17.50 -33.43 -57.15
CA PRO A 416 -17.10 -33.98 -55.84
C PRO A 416 -15.56 -34.38 -55.76
N PRO A 417 -15.07 -35.62 -55.43
CA PRO A 417 -14.06 -35.84 -54.36
C PRO A 417 -12.73 -36.51 -54.83
N PRO A 418 -11.76 -36.80 -53.92
CA PRO A 418 -11.58 -38.19 -53.43
C PRO A 418 -11.03 -38.34 -51.97
N TYR A 419 -10.50 -39.52 -51.62
CA TYR A 419 -9.87 -39.96 -50.35
C TYR A 419 -8.72 -40.96 -50.65
N PRO A 420 -7.69 -41.25 -49.80
CA PRO A 420 -7.79 -41.87 -48.44
C PRO A 420 -6.79 -41.34 -47.38
N GLY A 421 -6.74 -41.78 -46.10
CA GLY A 421 -7.60 -42.69 -45.30
C GLY A 421 -6.84 -43.36 -44.12
N LEU A 422 -7.58 -43.85 -43.09
CA LEU A 422 -7.13 -44.63 -41.89
C LEU A 422 -6.41 -43.81 -40.78
N PHE A 423 -6.58 -44.01 -39.46
CA PHE A 423 -7.36 -44.97 -38.62
C PHE A 423 -7.99 -44.29 -37.37
N SER A 424 -8.85 -44.99 -36.62
CA SER A 424 -9.44 -44.60 -35.30
C SER A 424 -9.66 -45.85 -34.42
N PRO A 425 -9.89 -45.76 -33.08
CA PRO A 425 -11.26 -45.70 -32.50
C PRO A 425 -11.34 -44.95 -31.12
N GLY A 426 -12.46 -44.82 -30.38
CA GLY A 426 -13.88 -45.05 -30.70
C GLY A 426 -14.84 -45.32 -29.50
N LEU A 427 -15.75 -44.36 -29.22
CA LEU A 427 -17.14 -44.44 -28.69
C LEU A 427 -17.57 -45.27 -27.43
N SER A 428 -18.78 -44.93 -26.91
CA SER A 428 -19.36 -45.31 -25.60
C SER A 428 -20.42 -46.45 -25.63
N PRO A 429 -20.65 -47.12 -24.48
CA PRO A 429 -22.00 -47.49 -24.00
C PRO A 429 -22.17 -47.33 -22.46
N GLY A 430 -23.34 -47.49 -21.81
CA GLY A 430 -24.72 -47.56 -22.32
C GLY A 430 -25.74 -48.29 -21.41
N LEU A 431 -26.62 -47.55 -20.71
CA LEU A 431 -27.88 -47.98 -20.04
C LEU A 431 -27.84 -48.92 -18.80
N SER A 432 -28.93 -48.88 -18.01
CA SER A 432 -29.31 -49.76 -16.88
C SER A 432 -30.57 -50.61 -17.27
N PRO A 433 -31.14 -51.59 -16.50
CA PRO A 433 -31.51 -51.47 -15.06
C PRO A 433 -31.59 -52.76 -14.17
N GLY A 434 -31.75 -52.55 -12.85
CA GLY A 434 -32.81 -53.18 -12.04
C GLY A 434 -32.59 -54.52 -11.30
N LEU A 435 -32.76 -54.51 -9.96
CA LEU A 435 -33.78 -55.30 -9.21
C LEU A 435 -33.72 -55.04 -7.68
N SER A 436 -34.83 -55.29 -6.97
CA SER A 436 -34.98 -55.24 -5.49
C SER A 436 -36.07 -56.25 -5.07
N PRO A 437 -36.09 -56.78 -3.83
CA PRO A 437 -36.73 -56.11 -2.67
C PRO A 437 -36.01 -56.40 -1.31
N GLY A 438 -36.41 -55.89 -0.13
CA GLY A 438 -37.47 -54.95 0.26
C GLY A 438 -37.74 -54.98 1.79
N LEU A 439 -38.94 -54.54 2.21
CA LEU A 439 -39.52 -54.48 3.57
C LEU A 439 -39.45 -53.14 4.36
N SER A 440 -40.59 -52.86 5.00
CA SER A 440 -41.00 -51.83 5.97
C SER A 440 -42.32 -52.37 6.60
N PRO A 441 -42.98 -51.78 7.63
CA PRO A 441 -42.74 -50.54 8.38
C PRO A 441 -42.75 -50.74 9.93
N GLY A 442 -42.81 -49.66 10.75
CA GLY A 442 -43.04 -49.81 12.21
C GLY A 442 -43.18 -48.51 13.03
N VAL A 443 -44.27 -48.40 13.78
CA VAL A 443 -44.82 -47.25 14.55
C VAL A 443 -44.04 -46.86 15.83
N SER A 444 -44.23 -45.62 16.30
CA SER A 444 -43.99 -45.01 17.65
C SER A 444 -44.73 -45.75 18.81
N PRO A 445 -44.67 -45.36 20.13
CA PRO A 445 -44.17 -44.11 20.76
C PRO A 445 -43.43 -44.24 22.13
N GLY A 446 -43.11 -43.10 22.79
CA GLY A 446 -42.71 -43.03 24.20
C GLY A 446 -42.63 -41.60 24.75
N LEU A 447 -43.39 -41.29 25.82
CA LEU A 447 -43.45 -39.98 26.52
C LEU A 447 -42.99 -40.13 27.98
N TRP A 448 -42.46 -39.06 28.58
CA TRP A 448 -43.01 -38.36 29.77
C TRP A 448 -41.96 -37.49 30.52
N GLN A 449 -42.40 -36.32 31.03
CA GLN A 449 -41.88 -35.56 32.20
C GLN A 449 -40.40 -35.09 32.18
N SER A 450 -40.00 -33.80 32.33
CA SER A 450 -40.57 -32.62 33.02
C SER A 450 -40.63 -32.77 34.55
N GLN A 451 -40.21 -31.84 35.42
CA GLN A 451 -40.35 -30.36 35.40
C GLN A 451 -39.31 -29.64 36.32
N TYR A 452 -39.29 -28.29 36.27
CA TYR A 452 -38.94 -27.24 37.29
C TYR A 452 -37.95 -27.54 38.46
N ALA A 453 -37.14 -26.62 38.99
CA ALA A 453 -37.35 -25.17 39.17
C ALA A 453 -36.04 -24.36 39.44
N ASP A 454 -36.16 -23.03 39.37
CA ASP A 454 -35.25 -21.97 39.87
C ASP A 454 -35.74 -21.50 41.28
N PRO A 455 -35.19 -20.47 41.98
CA PRO A 455 -33.86 -19.81 41.98
C PRO A 455 -33.26 -19.57 43.41
N ARG A 456 -32.11 -18.84 43.48
CA ARG A 456 -31.76 -17.73 44.45
C ARG A 456 -30.47 -17.83 45.30
N SER A 457 -30.01 -16.63 45.69
CA SER A 457 -29.08 -16.24 46.77
C SER A 457 -27.56 -16.24 46.47
N SER A 458 -26.72 -15.41 47.14
CA SER A 458 -26.68 -13.93 47.25
C SER A 458 -25.49 -13.47 48.14
N THR A 459 -25.14 -12.17 48.12
CA THR A 459 -24.21 -11.44 49.03
C THR A 459 -22.70 -11.76 48.84
N SER A 460 -21.85 -10.77 48.52
CA SER A 460 -21.02 -9.90 49.40
C SER A 460 -19.75 -10.59 49.95
N SER A 461 -18.57 -9.98 50.18
CA SER A 461 -18.14 -8.57 50.33
C SER A 461 -16.60 -8.49 50.14
N SER A 462 -16.02 -7.55 49.36
CA SER A 462 -15.47 -6.21 49.71
C SER A 462 -14.08 -6.13 50.41
N ILE A 463 -13.16 -5.32 49.86
CA ILE A 463 -11.90 -4.77 50.47
C ILE A 463 -10.75 -5.80 50.67
N GLY A 464 -9.46 -5.51 50.43
CA GLY A 464 -8.79 -4.35 49.78
C GLY A 464 -7.33 -4.13 50.24
N LEU A 465 -6.52 -3.40 49.44
CA LEU A 465 -5.17 -2.83 49.73
C LEU A 465 -3.98 -3.79 50.02
N GLY A 466 -2.77 -3.41 49.57
CA GLY A 466 -1.49 -4.02 50.04
C GLY A 466 -0.31 -3.89 49.05
N SER A 467 0.67 -3.03 49.36
CA SER A 467 1.81 -2.69 48.50
C SER A 467 2.92 -3.75 48.35
N ALA A 468 3.69 -3.59 47.27
CA ALA A 468 4.92 -4.27 46.87
C ALA A 468 6.03 -4.47 47.93
N VAL A 469 6.96 -5.40 47.65
CA VAL A 469 8.41 -5.27 47.89
C VAL A 469 9.23 -6.32 47.10
N THR A 470 10.41 -5.92 46.62
CA THR A 470 11.52 -6.73 46.07
C THR A 470 12.78 -6.45 46.93
N PRO A 471 13.91 -7.21 46.93
CA PRO A 471 14.41 -8.07 45.85
C PRO A 471 15.25 -9.34 46.24
N ALA A 472 15.94 -9.91 45.24
CA ALA A 472 17.29 -10.50 45.28
C ALA A 472 17.57 -11.92 45.88
N SER A 473 17.92 -12.83 44.94
CA SER A 473 19.17 -13.62 44.88
C SER A 473 19.60 -14.57 46.02
N SER A 474 19.84 -15.86 45.68
CA SER A 474 21.22 -16.40 45.52
C SER A 474 21.30 -17.91 45.16
N LEU A 475 22.20 -18.20 44.20
CA LEU A 475 23.09 -19.36 44.01
C LEU A 475 22.93 -20.66 44.85
N MET A 476 23.03 -21.82 44.19
CA MET A 476 24.03 -22.90 44.42
C MET A 476 23.92 -24.01 43.35
N SER A 477 24.89 -24.93 43.24
CA SER A 477 25.11 -25.79 42.06
C SER A 477 25.77 -27.15 42.34
N LEU A 478 25.74 -28.08 41.36
CA LEU A 478 26.44 -29.40 41.28
C LEU A 478 25.78 -30.53 42.13
N PRO A 479 25.99 -31.85 41.84
CA PRO A 479 27.14 -32.48 41.15
C PRO A 479 26.83 -33.53 40.04
N VAL A 480 27.89 -34.25 39.64
CA VAL A 480 28.09 -35.19 38.49
C VAL A 480 28.97 -36.35 39.03
N TYR A 481 29.01 -37.62 38.58
CA TYR A 481 28.80 -38.32 37.29
C TYR A 481 28.00 -39.66 37.54
N PRO A 482 28.03 -40.80 36.77
CA PRO A 482 28.83 -41.23 35.60
C PRO A 482 27.98 -41.78 34.41
N SER A 483 28.54 -42.72 33.62
CA SER A 483 27.84 -43.64 32.68
C SER A 483 28.30 -45.09 32.95
N PRO A 484 27.64 -46.13 32.38
CA PRO A 484 28.27 -46.79 31.21
C PRO A 484 27.33 -47.48 30.18
N ASP A 485 27.91 -47.71 28.99
CA ASP A 485 27.75 -48.84 28.03
C ASP A 485 26.42 -49.26 27.33
N SER A 486 26.41 -48.96 26.03
CA SER A 486 26.40 -49.94 24.90
C SER A 486 25.18 -50.79 24.50
N LYS A 487 24.61 -50.40 23.34
CA LYS A 487 24.14 -51.22 22.20
C LYS A 487 22.87 -52.10 22.33
N ALA A 488 21.75 -51.58 21.80
CA ALA A 488 20.83 -52.36 20.96
C ALA A 488 20.11 -51.47 19.92
N ILE A 489 19.89 -52.06 18.75
CA ILE A 489 19.29 -51.52 17.52
C ILE A 489 17.76 -51.38 17.64
N ASP A 490 17.16 -50.34 17.05
CA ASP A 490 15.81 -50.41 16.44
C ASP A 490 15.63 -49.30 15.36
N PRO A 491 14.68 -49.40 14.40
CA PRO A 491 14.70 -48.60 13.16
C PRO A 491 13.65 -47.46 13.03
N LEU A 492 13.96 -46.53 12.11
CA LEU A 492 13.04 -45.77 11.24
C LEU A 492 11.83 -45.03 11.87
N VAL A 493 12.04 -43.75 12.18
CA VAL A 493 11.06 -42.68 11.85
C VAL A 493 11.82 -41.51 11.23
N ASN A 494 11.43 -41.06 10.04
CA ASN A 494 12.03 -39.90 9.38
C ASN A 494 11.52 -38.58 10.00
N ASN A 495 12.44 -37.62 10.21
CA ASN A 495 12.09 -36.22 10.46
C ASN A 495 12.91 -35.33 9.50
N PRO A 496 12.31 -34.68 8.49
CA PRO A 496 13.04 -34.15 7.33
C PRO A 496 13.56 -32.71 7.53
N PHE A 497 14.26 -32.43 8.63
CA PHE A 497 14.85 -31.10 8.91
C PHE A 497 16.27 -31.17 9.50
N THR A 498 17.21 -31.74 8.75
CA THR A 498 18.67 -31.61 8.98
C THR A 498 19.47 -31.77 7.67
N ARG A 499 19.46 -30.75 6.79
CA ARG A 499 20.46 -30.67 5.71
C ARG A 499 21.76 -30.14 6.29
N ALA A 500 22.76 -30.99 6.47
CA ALA A 500 24.05 -30.58 7.01
C ALA A 500 24.85 -29.80 5.96
N HIS A 501 24.91 -28.47 6.10
CA HIS A 501 25.85 -27.64 5.34
C HIS A 501 27.29 -27.95 5.82
N SER A 502 28.22 -28.12 4.88
CA SER A 502 29.64 -28.36 5.22
C SER A 502 30.24 -27.10 5.85
N PRO A 503 31.12 -27.21 6.87
CA PRO A 503 31.73 -26.04 7.47
C PRO A 503 32.61 -25.29 6.45
N VAL A 504 32.22 -24.06 6.13
CA VAL A 504 32.94 -23.17 5.23
C VAL A 504 34.23 -22.70 5.91
N ALA A 505 35.38 -22.88 5.26
CA ALA A 505 36.67 -22.44 5.81
C ALA A 505 36.86 -20.93 5.60
N PRO A 506 37.27 -20.16 6.63
CA PRO A 506 37.55 -18.74 6.47
C PRO A 506 38.78 -18.51 5.58
N VAL A 507 38.71 -17.49 4.71
CA VAL A 507 39.80 -17.10 3.82
C VAL A 507 40.82 -16.28 4.59
N SER A 508 42.12 -16.52 4.36
CA SER A 508 43.16 -15.85 5.14
C SER A 508 43.38 -14.42 4.67
N MET A 509 43.32 -13.48 5.62
CA MET A 509 43.56 -12.06 5.35
C MET A 509 44.98 -11.78 4.80
N ASN A 510 45.93 -12.67 5.09
CA ASN A 510 47.30 -12.63 4.54
C ASN A 510 47.35 -12.86 3.02
N ASP A 511 46.32 -13.48 2.43
CA ASP A 511 46.26 -13.75 0.99
C ASP A 511 45.97 -12.45 0.18
N PHE A 512 45.37 -11.45 0.83
CA PHE A 512 45.05 -10.14 0.27
C PHE A 512 45.97 -9.00 0.77
N VAL A 513 46.67 -9.21 1.90
CA VAL A 513 47.60 -8.23 2.49
C VAL A 513 49.05 -8.69 2.26
N GLN A 514 49.53 -8.58 1.02
CA GLN A 514 50.95 -8.83 0.74
C GLN A 514 51.83 -7.72 1.32
N ALA A 515 52.68 -8.08 2.29
CA ALA A 515 53.77 -7.24 2.75
C ALA A 515 54.85 -7.15 1.66
N GLY A 516 54.83 -6.07 0.87
CA GLY A 516 55.83 -5.81 -0.17
C GLY A 516 57.27 -5.69 0.40
N PRO A 517 58.32 -5.93 -0.42
CA PRO A 517 59.70 -5.78 0.02
C PRO A 517 60.00 -4.37 0.55
N GLN A 518 60.78 -4.27 1.63
CA GLN A 518 61.12 -3.00 2.27
C GLN A 518 61.66 -1.97 1.26
N GLY A 519 60.98 -0.84 1.12
CA GLY A 519 61.48 0.31 0.34
C GLY A 519 60.50 1.00 -0.60
N LYS A 520 59.24 0.53 -0.72
CA LYS A 520 58.17 1.23 -1.45
C LYS A 520 56.88 1.31 -0.62
N GLU A 521 56.28 2.50 -0.59
CA GLU A 521 54.94 2.73 -0.05
C GLU A 521 53.88 2.37 -1.10
N ASP A 522 53.74 1.08 -1.39
CA ASP A 522 52.68 0.61 -2.28
C ASP A 522 51.31 0.76 -1.58
N LYS A 523 50.39 1.46 -2.25
CA LYS A 523 49.12 1.90 -1.66
C LYS A 523 48.19 0.70 -1.47
N ASN A 524 47.91 0.36 -0.22
CA ASN A 524 46.87 -0.60 0.12
C ASN A 524 45.52 -0.12 -0.46
N GLU A 525 45.03 -0.86 -1.45
CA GLU A 525 43.93 -0.50 -2.33
C GLU A 525 42.60 -0.31 -1.61
N PHE A 526 42.37 -1.10 -0.56
CA PHE A 526 41.14 -1.11 0.22
C PHE A 526 41.16 -0.13 1.40
N ALA A 527 42.30 0.50 1.71
CA ALA A 527 42.44 1.39 2.86
C ALA A 527 41.48 2.59 2.84
N MET A 528 40.93 2.95 1.68
CA MET A 528 39.91 3.99 1.54
C MET A 528 38.57 3.62 2.21
N LEU A 529 38.26 2.33 2.37
CA LEU A 529 37.03 1.85 3.04
C LEU A 529 36.93 2.35 4.49
N SER A 530 38.06 2.57 5.17
CA SER A 530 38.09 3.13 6.55
C SER A 530 37.51 4.54 6.70
N GLN A 531 37.14 5.19 5.60
CA GLN A 531 36.47 6.51 5.57
C GLN A 531 34.95 6.41 5.32
N PHE A 532 34.44 5.19 5.18
CA PHE A 532 33.05 4.89 4.89
C PHE A 532 32.41 4.13 6.05
N ASP A 533 31.09 4.23 6.17
CA ASP A 533 30.25 3.24 6.82
C ASP A 533 29.77 2.29 5.72
N THR A 534 29.98 0.99 5.87
CA THR A 534 29.54 0.00 4.88
C THR A 534 28.25 -0.68 5.33
N VAL A 535 27.29 -0.72 4.42
CA VAL A 535 25.97 -1.33 4.64
C VAL A 535 25.72 -2.36 3.55
N PHE A 536 25.40 -3.59 3.93
CA PHE A 536 24.90 -4.61 3.01
C PHE A 536 23.38 -4.62 3.03
N LEU A 537 22.76 -4.70 1.86
CA LEU A 537 21.33 -4.94 1.70
C LEU A 537 21.15 -6.18 0.81
N LEU A 538 20.61 -7.25 1.37
CA LEU A 538 20.71 -8.60 0.84
C LEU A 538 19.34 -9.15 0.43
N ASP A 539 19.30 -9.73 -0.77
CA ASP A 539 18.11 -10.38 -1.31
C ASP A 539 17.90 -11.77 -0.68
N ASP A 540 16.84 -11.88 0.12
CA ASP A 540 16.31 -13.08 0.75
C ASP A 540 14.95 -13.50 0.14
N THR A 541 14.66 -13.06 -1.10
CA THR A 541 13.43 -13.44 -1.80
C THR A 541 13.51 -14.85 -2.40
N GLY A 542 12.36 -15.49 -2.61
CA GLY A 542 12.29 -16.90 -3.01
C GLY A 542 12.98 -17.27 -4.34
N SER A 543 13.29 -16.30 -5.22
CA SER A 543 14.13 -16.52 -6.41
C SER A 543 15.53 -17.00 -6.04
N MET A 544 16.04 -16.62 -4.87
CA MET A 544 17.37 -16.98 -4.38
C MET A 544 17.50 -18.48 -4.03
N SER A 545 16.38 -19.20 -3.88
CA SER A 545 16.37 -20.67 -3.73
C SER A 545 16.50 -21.43 -5.06
N GLU A 546 16.39 -20.75 -6.22
CA GLU A 546 16.59 -21.39 -7.53
C GLU A 546 18.03 -21.91 -7.68
N GLN A 547 18.16 -23.09 -8.28
CA GLN A 547 19.42 -23.82 -8.45
C GLN A 547 19.88 -23.83 -9.90
N ASP A 548 21.20 -23.82 -10.09
CA ASP A 548 21.84 -24.03 -11.39
C ASP A 548 21.84 -25.51 -11.82
N ASP A 549 22.34 -25.80 -13.03
CA ASP A 549 22.49 -27.17 -13.56
C ASP A 549 23.35 -28.11 -12.68
N ASN A 550 24.10 -27.56 -11.72
CA ASN A 550 24.95 -28.29 -10.78
C ASN A 550 24.28 -28.49 -9.39
N GLY A 551 23.09 -27.92 -9.16
CA GLY A 551 22.37 -28.00 -7.90
C GLY A 551 22.81 -27.00 -6.83
N LYS A 552 23.57 -25.96 -7.21
CA LYS A 552 23.96 -24.83 -6.33
C LYS A 552 22.88 -23.75 -6.40
N SER A 553 22.39 -23.25 -5.26
CA SER A 553 21.42 -22.15 -5.25
C SER A 553 22.06 -20.78 -5.47
N LYS A 554 21.27 -19.81 -5.90
CA LYS A 554 21.68 -18.38 -5.91
C LYS A 554 22.02 -17.88 -4.50
N TRP A 555 21.37 -18.39 -3.45
CA TRP A 555 21.74 -18.11 -2.05
C TRP A 555 23.13 -18.68 -1.69
N ASP A 556 23.48 -19.88 -2.13
CA ASP A 556 24.85 -20.42 -2.00
C ASP A 556 25.89 -19.55 -2.74
N GLU A 557 25.49 -18.90 -3.85
CA GLU A 557 26.33 -17.94 -4.57
C GLU A 557 26.47 -16.60 -3.85
N LEU A 558 25.39 -16.08 -3.25
CA LEU A 558 25.42 -14.90 -2.38
C LEU A 558 26.37 -15.13 -1.19
N ILE A 559 26.22 -16.25 -0.46
CA ILE A 559 27.10 -16.62 0.65
C ILE A 559 28.57 -16.68 0.19
N GLN A 560 28.82 -17.35 -0.94
CA GLN A 560 30.17 -17.48 -1.51
C GLN A 560 30.76 -16.13 -1.93
N SER A 561 29.96 -15.20 -2.46
CA SER A 561 30.42 -13.85 -2.80
C SER A 561 30.81 -13.07 -1.54
N LEU A 562 29.94 -13.06 -0.53
CA LEU A 562 30.14 -12.31 0.71
C LEU A 562 31.30 -12.86 1.54
N GLN A 563 31.58 -14.16 1.51
CA GLN A 563 32.74 -14.78 2.20
C GLN A 563 34.07 -14.07 1.94
N TYR A 564 34.28 -13.55 0.72
CA TYR A 564 35.47 -12.78 0.38
C TYR A 564 35.32 -11.29 0.74
N ILE A 565 34.13 -10.74 0.54
CA ILE A 565 33.86 -9.30 0.67
C ILE A 565 33.83 -8.87 2.15
N VAL A 566 33.08 -9.55 3.02
CA VAL A 566 32.84 -9.12 4.41
C VAL A 566 34.12 -9.09 5.25
N ASN A 567 35.03 -10.04 5.02
CA ASN A 567 36.31 -10.12 5.71
C ASN A 567 37.26 -8.96 5.35
N ILE A 568 37.14 -8.42 4.13
CA ILE A 568 37.86 -7.21 3.72
C ILE A 568 37.19 -5.97 4.36
N VAL A 569 35.87 -5.85 4.28
CA VAL A 569 35.15 -4.70 4.84
C VAL A 569 35.37 -4.56 6.35
N CYS A 570 35.08 -5.60 7.15
CA CYS A 570 35.31 -5.59 8.60
C CYS A 570 36.80 -5.42 9.00
N HIS A 571 37.74 -5.59 8.06
CA HIS A 571 39.14 -5.22 8.32
C HIS A 571 39.38 -3.70 8.28
N TYR A 572 38.69 -2.94 7.44
CA TYR A 572 38.90 -1.48 7.32
C TYR A 572 37.85 -0.65 8.05
N ASP A 573 36.60 -1.14 8.13
CA ASP A 573 35.52 -0.58 8.92
C ASP A 573 35.63 -1.06 10.39
N LYS A 574 35.46 -0.16 11.38
CA LYS A 574 35.93 -0.43 12.77
C LYS A 574 34.99 -0.11 13.92
N ASP A 575 34.04 0.76 13.68
CA ASP A 575 32.79 0.92 14.43
C ASP A 575 31.77 -0.14 14.00
N GLY A 576 31.71 -0.49 12.70
CA GLY A 576 31.20 -1.78 12.21
C GLY A 576 30.39 -1.70 10.92
N VAL A 577 29.94 -2.87 10.46
CA VAL A 577 29.17 -3.07 9.23
C VAL A 577 27.71 -3.35 9.56
N ASP A 578 26.77 -2.74 8.84
CA ASP A 578 25.35 -3.05 8.98
C ASP A 578 24.89 -4.02 7.88
N VAL A 579 23.97 -4.92 8.20
CA VAL A 579 23.38 -5.90 7.28
C VAL A 579 21.85 -5.82 7.37
N HIS A 580 21.21 -5.66 6.21
CA HIS A 580 19.76 -5.56 6.05
C HIS A 580 19.23 -6.59 5.04
N PHE A 581 17.95 -6.96 5.15
CA PHE A 581 17.26 -7.92 4.27
C PHE A 581 16.01 -7.35 3.58
N PHE A 582 15.61 -7.85 2.41
CA PHE A 582 14.41 -7.39 1.67
C PHE A 582 13.08 -7.87 2.30
N ILE A 583 13.09 -9.03 2.96
CA ILE A 583 11.90 -9.67 3.55
C ILE A 583 12.00 -9.75 5.08
N ASN A 584 13.05 -10.39 5.61
CA ASN A 584 13.20 -10.66 7.05
C ASN A 584 13.84 -9.45 7.76
N ASP A 585 13.17 -8.29 7.74
CA ASP A 585 13.69 -7.04 8.34
C ASP A 585 13.87 -7.11 9.88
N GLU A 586 13.27 -8.10 10.55
CA GLU A 586 13.54 -8.40 11.96
C GLU A 586 14.88 -9.13 12.20
N LYS A 587 15.65 -9.40 11.13
CA LYS A 587 16.98 -10.01 11.14
C LYS A 587 18.10 -9.03 10.82
N ASP A 588 17.76 -7.78 10.54
CA ASP A 588 18.73 -6.70 10.30
C ASP A 588 19.64 -6.55 11.54
N GLU A 589 20.96 -6.50 11.34
CA GLU A 589 21.96 -6.45 12.41
C GLU A 589 23.05 -5.40 12.11
N HIS A 590 23.37 -4.59 13.13
CA HIS A 590 24.15 -3.36 12.99
C HIS A 590 25.49 -3.43 13.74
N ASN A 591 26.48 -2.66 13.29
CA ASN A 591 27.82 -2.50 13.90
C ASN A 591 28.60 -3.82 13.98
N ILE A 592 28.45 -4.70 12.99
CA ILE A 592 29.13 -6.01 12.95
C ILE A 592 30.61 -5.82 12.64
N THR A 593 31.49 -6.18 13.57
CA THR A 593 32.95 -6.05 13.41
C THR A 593 33.67 -7.35 13.01
N ASP A 594 32.93 -8.46 12.86
CA ASP A 594 33.47 -9.78 12.48
C ASP A 594 32.71 -10.31 11.26
N GLY A 595 33.44 -10.56 10.16
CA GLY A 595 32.88 -11.12 8.94
C GLY A 595 32.25 -12.51 9.14
N GLN A 596 32.70 -13.27 10.14
CA GLN A 596 32.11 -14.57 10.47
C GLN A 596 30.69 -14.43 11.05
N ARG A 597 30.33 -13.30 11.69
CA ARG A 597 28.96 -13.08 12.17
C ARG A 597 27.97 -12.94 11.01
N ILE A 598 28.37 -12.24 9.94
CA ILE A 598 27.54 -12.10 8.73
C ILE A 598 27.36 -13.45 8.04
N LEU A 599 28.42 -14.27 7.95
CA LEU A 599 28.32 -15.63 7.42
C LEU A 599 27.47 -16.55 8.30
N ASP A 600 27.52 -16.39 9.62
CA ASP A 600 26.67 -17.11 10.56
C ASP A 600 25.19 -16.75 10.37
N LEU A 601 24.85 -15.45 10.24
CA LEU A 601 23.51 -14.97 9.91
C LEU A 601 22.95 -15.71 8.67
N LEU A 602 23.70 -15.67 7.56
CA LEU A 602 23.29 -16.21 6.25
C LEU A 602 23.27 -17.73 6.14
N THR A 603 23.86 -18.45 7.12
CA THR A 603 23.95 -19.93 7.10
C THR A 603 23.18 -20.61 8.24
N LYS A 604 22.71 -19.86 9.24
CA LYS A 604 22.07 -20.40 10.46
C LYS A 604 20.77 -19.71 10.86
N GLU A 605 20.58 -18.44 10.50
CA GLU A 605 19.51 -17.59 11.06
C GLU A 605 18.59 -16.96 10.02
N VAL A 606 19.03 -16.84 8.77
CA VAL A 606 18.30 -16.31 7.60
C VAL A 606 18.50 -17.25 6.40
N GLY A 607 17.48 -17.32 5.55
CA GLY A 607 17.49 -18.02 4.26
C GLY A 607 16.34 -17.50 3.39
N PRO A 608 16.26 -17.86 2.09
CA PRO A 608 15.25 -17.31 1.19
C PRO A 608 13.81 -17.70 1.55
N ASP A 609 12.85 -16.79 1.34
CA ASP A 609 11.43 -17.10 1.55
C ASP A 609 10.86 -18.05 0.48
N GLU A 610 10.82 -19.35 0.80
CA GLU A 610 10.14 -20.39 -0.01
C GLU A 610 8.63 -20.13 -0.18
N GLY A 611 8.02 -19.22 0.59
CA GLY A 611 6.61 -18.83 0.45
C GLY A 611 6.28 -18.13 -0.88
N GLY A 612 7.29 -17.57 -1.54
CA GLY A 612 7.23 -17.01 -2.89
C GLY A 612 6.56 -15.63 -2.96
N GLY A 613 7.37 -14.61 -3.26
CA GLY A 613 6.98 -13.24 -3.58
C GLY A 613 7.79 -12.71 -4.76
N GLY A 614 7.95 -11.39 -4.85
CA GLY A 614 8.86 -10.74 -5.80
C GLY A 614 9.81 -9.75 -5.13
N THR A 615 10.81 -9.30 -5.87
CA THR A 615 11.97 -8.56 -5.35
C THR A 615 11.62 -7.09 -5.13
N TYR A 616 11.53 -6.65 -3.87
CA TYR A 616 11.19 -5.27 -3.48
C TYR A 616 12.37 -4.58 -2.83
N ILE A 617 12.94 -3.57 -3.48
CA ILE A 617 14.17 -2.92 -3.02
C ILE A 617 13.88 -1.53 -2.43
N SER A 618 12.85 -0.82 -2.90
CA SER A 618 12.68 0.61 -2.61
C SER A 618 12.42 0.93 -1.14
N GLN A 619 11.75 0.05 -0.38
CA GLN A 619 11.46 0.30 1.04
C GLN A 619 12.75 0.35 1.87
N GLN A 620 13.55 -0.72 1.87
CA GLN A 620 14.78 -0.78 2.66
C GLN A 620 15.83 0.21 2.15
N LEU A 621 15.91 0.40 0.83
CA LEU A 621 16.74 1.44 0.22
C LEU A 621 16.34 2.84 0.73
N TRP A 622 15.04 3.11 0.90
CA TRP A 622 14.56 4.37 1.47
C TRP A 622 14.88 4.50 2.96
N VAL A 623 14.72 3.45 3.77
CA VAL A 623 15.05 3.44 5.21
C VAL A 623 16.53 3.75 5.43
N ILE A 624 17.43 3.00 4.77
CA ILE A 624 18.88 3.15 4.89
C ILE A 624 19.32 4.55 4.44
N LEU A 625 18.90 4.98 3.24
CA LEU A 625 19.33 6.27 2.68
C LEU A 625 18.74 7.45 3.45
N THR A 626 17.47 7.39 3.88
CA THR A 626 16.85 8.50 4.64
C THR A 626 17.50 8.65 6.01
N THR A 627 17.69 7.55 6.74
CA THR A 627 18.40 7.53 8.04
C THR A 627 19.79 8.15 7.92
N TYR A 628 20.52 7.84 6.85
CA TYR A 628 21.85 8.40 6.59
C TYR A 628 21.82 9.89 6.20
N LEU A 629 20.86 10.31 5.36
CA LEU A 629 20.70 11.70 4.93
C LEU A 629 20.29 12.60 6.10
N GLU A 630 19.44 12.13 7.02
CA GLU A 630 19.06 12.86 8.22
C GLU A 630 20.25 13.06 9.18
N LYS A 631 21.07 12.00 9.41
CA LYS A 631 22.34 12.11 10.15
C LYS A 631 23.25 13.19 9.53
N PHE A 632 23.38 13.21 8.20
CA PHE A 632 24.20 14.20 7.49
C PHE A 632 23.60 15.62 7.50
N GLU A 633 22.27 15.75 7.48
CA GLU A 633 21.60 17.05 7.56
C GLU A 633 21.67 17.65 8.97
N ASP A 634 21.56 16.85 10.03
CA ASP A 634 21.76 17.33 11.41
C ASP A 634 23.18 17.88 11.62
N TYR A 635 24.20 17.13 11.18
CA TYR A 635 25.59 17.60 11.13
C TYR A 635 25.74 18.94 10.38
N LYS A 636 25.05 19.10 9.25
CA LYS A 636 25.06 20.34 8.44
C LYS A 636 24.37 21.51 9.15
N LYS A 637 23.24 21.28 9.83
CA LYS A 637 22.52 22.29 10.64
C LYS A 637 23.36 22.76 11.82
N ARG A 638 24.02 21.82 12.50
CA ARG A 638 24.72 22.01 13.77
C ARG A 638 26.21 22.35 13.63
N LEU A 639 26.69 22.56 12.41
CA LEU A 639 28.10 22.83 12.06
C LEU A 639 28.76 23.98 12.85
N ASN A 640 27.96 24.90 13.39
CA ASN A 640 28.39 26.08 14.15
C ASN A 640 28.37 25.89 15.68
N GLU A 641 27.91 24.74 16.19
CA GLU A 641 27.86 24.43 17.62
C GLU A 641 29.26 24.27 18.24
N LYS A 642 29.32 24.28 19.59
CA LYS A 642 30.53 24.04 20.38
C LYS A 642 30.21 23.08 21.53
N PRO A 643 30.82 21.87 21.58
CA PRO A 643 31.74 21.30 20.59
C PRO A 643 31.07 21.17 19.22
N ARG A 644 31.88 21.23 18.15
CA ARG A 644 31.40 21.03 16.79
C ARG A 644 30.95 19.56 16.65
N PRO A 645 29.80 19.24 16.04
CA PRO A 645 29.38 17.86 15.82
C PRO A 645 30.42 17.11 14.98
N GLU A 646 30.57 15.83 15.28
CA GLU A 646 31.33 14.91 14.45
C GLU A 646 30.66 14.75 13.08
N ARG A 647 31.47 14.59 12.03
CA ARG A 647 30.96 14.44 10.66
C ARG A 647 30.66 12.95 10.42
N PRO A 648 29.43 12.57 10.03
CA PRO A 648 29.17 11.24 9.53
C PRO A 648 30.14 10.87 8.42
N LYS A 649 30.69 9.66 8.48
CA LYS A 649 31.45 9.04 7.39
C LYS A 649 30.62 8.99 6.10
N MET A 650 31.25 8.54 5.04
CA MET A 650 30.61 8.42 3.72
C MET A 650 29.89 7.07 3.63
N LEU A 651 28.71 6.97 3.02
CA LEU A 651 27.97 5.70 2.96
C LEU A 651 28.41 4.89 1.74
N ASN A 652 28.81 3.63 1.96
CA ASN A 652 29.03 2.61 0.94
C ASN A 652 27.94 1.54 1.05
N LEU A 653 26.87 1.66 0.28
CA LEU A 653 25.74 0.72 0.30
C LEU A 653 25.91 -0.34 -0.79
N VAL A 654 26.07 -1.61 -0.40
CA VAL A 654 26.22 -2.75 -1.31
C VAL A 654 24.93 -3.57 -1.33
N ILE A 655 24.21 -3.53 -2.45
CA ILE A 655 22.94 -4.22 -2.66
C ILE A 655 23.19 -5.49 -3.46
N VAL A 656 22.84 -6.66 -2.92
CA VAL A 656 23.12 -7.97 -3.53
C VAL A 656 21.80 -8.67 -3.87
N THR A 657 21.53 -8.93 -5.15
CA THR A 657 20.25 -9.46 -5.66
C THR A 657 20.44 -10.27 -6.94
N ASP A 658 19.57 -11.25 -7.21
CA ASP A 658 19.56 -11.98 -8.49
C ASP A 658 18.64 -11.33 -9.56
N GLY A 659 17.60 -10.63 -9.10
CA GLY A 659 16.45 -10.22 -9.91
C GLY A 659 16.42 -8.72 -10.27
N ALA A 660 15.57 -8.41 -11.24
CA ALA A 660 15.16 -7.04 -11.53
C ALA A 660 13.99 -6.64 -10.62
N ALA A 661 14.20 -5.77 -9.63
CA ALA A 661 13.20 -5.36 -8.64
C ALA A 661 11.82 -5.06 -9.25
N ASP A 662 10.71 -5.48 -8.64
CA ASP A 662 9.37 -5.18 -9.15
C ASP A 662 9.01 -3.69 -9.02
N ASP A 663 9.54 -3.03 -8.01
CA ASP A 663 9.33 -1.61 -7.69
C ASP A 663 10.33 -0.67 -8.41
N LYS A 664 10.59 -0.94 -9.70
CA LYS A 664 11.62 -0.26 -10.53
C LYS A 664 11.53 1.27 -10.47
N GLU A 665 10.33 1.85 -10.61
CA GLU A 665 10.16 3.30 -10.64
C GLU A 665 10.37 3.94 -9.25
N GLU A 666 9.97 3.25 -8.18
CA GLU A 666 10.21 3.63 -6.80
C GLU A 666 11.70 3.58 -6.44
N VAL A 667 12.45 2.55 -6.88
CA VAL A 667 13.91 2.46 -6.70
C VAL A 667 14.62 3.65 -7.37
N GLU A 668 14.24 3.99 -8.62
CA GLU A 668 14.75 5.19 -9.29
C GLU A 668 14.41 6.47 -8.49
N ASP A 669 13.16 6.67 -8.08
CA ASP A 669 12.71 7.84 -7.32
C ASP A 669 13.52 8.04 -6.03
N VAL A 670 13.78 6.97 -5.27
CA VAL A 670 14.53 6.99 -4.00
C VAL A 670 15.99 7.39 -4.23
N ILE A 671 16.69 6.76 -5.19
CA ILE A 671 18.08 7.10 -5.54
C ILE A 671 18.18 8.56 -6.01
N VAL A 672 17.23 8.98 -6.86
CA VAL A 672 17.18 10.33 -7.42
C VAL A 672 16.96 11.40 -6.34
N GLU A 673 16.08 11.17 -5.35
CA GLU A 673 15.87 12.13 -4.27
C GLU A 673 17.03 12.13 -3.25
N ALA A 674 17.66 10.98 -3.00
CA ALA A 674 18.90 10.92 -2.21
C ALA A 674 20.02 11.76 -2.85
N ALA A 675 20.25 11.59 -4.14
CA ALA A 675 21.23 12.36 -4.91
C ALA A 675 20.94 13.88 -4.86
N LYS A 676 19.69 14.29 -5.11
CA LYS A 676 19.25 15.70 -5.00
C LYS A 676 19.39 16.26 -3.59
N THR A 677 19.19 15.44 -2.55
CA THR A 677 19.37 15.85 -1.15
C THR A 677 20.84 16.14 -0.87
N LEU A 678 21.74 15.26 -1.28
CA LEU A 678 23.19 15.48 -1.16
C LEU A 678 23.66 16.74 -1.90
N ASP A 679 23.13 17.02 -3.10
CA ASP A 679 23.45 18.24 -3.85
C ASP A 679 22.87 19.51 -3.20
N ARG A 680 21.62 19.48 -2.72
CA ARG A 680 21.03 20.58 -1.92
C ARG A 680 21.86 20.90 -0.67
N LEU A 681 22.29 19.87 0.06
CA LEU A 681 23.11 19.99 1.26
C LEU A 681 24.58 20.34 0.97
N ARG A 682 24.99 20.40 -0.31
CA ARG A 682 26.39 20.56 -0.74
C ARG A 682 27.30 19.52 -0.09
N ALA A 683 26.92 18.25 -0.20
CA ALA A 683 27.76 17.12 0.17
C ALA A 683 28.92 16.95 -0.83
N PRO A 684 30.11 16.48 -0.40
CA PRO A 684 31.17 16.10 -1.34
C PRO A 684 30.68 14.99 -2.30
N PRO A 685 31.28 14.83 -3.49
CA PRO A 685 30.73 13.97 -4.55
C PRO A 685 30.56 12.50 -4.12
N ASN A 686 31.48 11.99 -3.30
CA ASN A 686 31.56 10.63 -2.79
C ASN A 686 30.98 10.46 -1.37
N GLN A 687 30.08 11.36 -0.90
CA GLN A 687 29.42 11.19 0.40
C GLN A 687 28.47 9.97 0.44
N LEU A 688 28.07 9.45 -0.71
CA LEU A 688 27.28 8.24 -0.89
C LEU A 688 27.76 7.55 -2.17
N GLY A 689 27.94 6.23 -2.09
CA GLY A 689 27.97 5.32 -3.23
C GLY A 689 27.02 4.16 -3.00
N ILE A 690 26.36 3.71 -4.08
CA ILE A 690 25.45 2.58 -4.11
C ILE A 690 25.99 1.59 -5.14
N GLN A 691 26.38 0.41 -4.69
CA GLN A 691 26.88 -0.67 -5.53
C GLN A 691 25.76 -1.71 -5.69
N PHE A 692 25.37 -2.04 -6.91
CA PHE A 692 24.58 -3.25 -7.17
C PHE A 692 25.52 -4.41 -7.56
N LEU A 693 25.41 -5.52 -6.83
CA LEU A 693 26.09 -6.78 -7.11
C LEU A 693 25.04 -7.81 -7.57
N GLN A 694 25.04 -8.12 -8.87
CA GLN A 694 24.11 -9.10 -9.42
C GLN A 694 24.60 -10.53 -9.17
N ILE A 695 23.73 -11.38 -8.62
CA ILE A 695 23.93 -12.82 -8.45
C ILE A 695 23.28 -13.57 -9.63
N GLY A 696 23.87 -14.68 -10.06
CA GLY A 696 23.35 -15.45 -11.18
C GLY A 696 23.48 -14.73 -12.53
N LYS A 697 22.54 -15.00 -13.45
CA LYS A 697 22.67 -14.72 -14.89
C LYS A 697 21.36 -14.23 -15.53
N ASP A 698 20.51 -13.56 -14.75
CA ASP A 698 19.27 -13.00 -15.29
C ASP A 698 19.55 -11.79 -16.20
N ASP A 699 19.06 -11.89 -17.42
CA ASP A 699 19.36 -11.01 -18.54
C ASP A 699 18.53 -9.70 -18.47
N ASP A 700 17.37 -9.71 -17.81
CA ASP A 700 16.52 -8.54 -17.56
C ASP A 700 16.91 -7.80 -16.27
N ALA A 701 17.37 -8.52 -15.24
CA ALA A 701 18.10 -7.97 -14.11
C ALA A 701 19.35 -7.22 -14.58
N ALA A 702 20.18 -7.85 -15.42
CA ALA A 702 21.34 -7.20 -16.01
C ALA A 702 20.94 -5.92 -16.79
N ARG A 703 19.91 -5.99 -17.65
CA ARG A 703 19.41 -4.81 -18.39
C ARG A 703 18.93 -3.68 -17.47
N TRP A 704 18.22 -4.01 -16.40
CA TRP A 704 17.68 -3.01 -15.47
C TRP A 704 18.76 -2.38 -14.59
N LEU A 705 19.72 -3.17 -14.07
CA LEU A 705 20.79 -2.65 -13.24
C LEU A 705 21.73 -1.70 -14.01
N ASN A 706 22.06 -2.02 -15.28
CA ASN A 706 22.81 -1.11 -16.15
C ASN A 706 22.05 0.20 -16.45
N LEU A 707 20.71 0.20 -16.39
CA LEU A 707 19.91 1.43 -16.52
C LEU A 707 20.02 2.34 -15.28
N LEU A 708 20.15 1.78 -14.09
CA LEU A 708 20.34 2.56 -12.85
C LEU A 708 21.69 3.28 -12.83
N ASP A 709 22.71 2.63 -13.37
CA ASP A 709 24.09 3.12 -13.47
C ASP A 709 24.21 4.24 -14.53
N ASP A 710 24.20 3.88 -15.82
CA ASP A 710 24.40 4.83 -16.93
C ASP A 710 23.33 5.94 -16.97
N ALA A 711 22.05 5.58 -16.85
CA ALA A 711 20.98 6.45 -17.32
C ALA A 711 20.45 7.43 -16.27
N LEU A 712 20.44 7.11 -14.96
CA LEU A 712 19.83 7.97 -13.93
C LEU A 712 20.45 9.37 -13.87
N LYS A 713 21.79 9.40 -13.91
CA LYS A 713 22.66 10.57 -14.00
C LYS A 713 22.22 11.57 -15.06
N ASP A 714 22.15 11.13 -16.32
CA ASP A 714 21.80 11.99 -17.47
C ASP A 714 20.29 12.28 -17.55
N LYS A 715 19.44 11.29 -17.24
CA LYS A 715 17.97 11.37 -17.24
C LYS A 715 17.44 12.38 -16.21
N HIS A 716 18.01 12.40 -15.00
CA HIS A 716 17.56 13.26 -13.90
C HIS A 716 18.51 14.41 -13.56
N ARG A 717 19.67 14.51 -14.23
CA ARG A 717 20.73 15.52 -14.01
C ARG A 717 21.22 15.56 -12.56
N ILE A 718 21.43 14.37 -11.99
CA ILE A 718 21.90 14.15 -10.62
C ILE A 718 23.39 13.82 -10.58
N ARG A 719 23.97 13.81 -9.39
CA ARG A 719 25.30 13.25 -9.14
C ARG A 719 25.38 11.74 -9.46
N ASP A 720 26.53 11.34 -9.99
CA ASP A 720 27.05 9.96 -10.05
C ASP A 720 27.12 9.32 -8.64
N ILE A 721 26.27 8.35 -8.35
CA ILE A 721 26.28 7.61 -7.06
C ILE A 721 25.91 6.12 -7.18
N VAL A 722 25.77 5.58 -8.40
CA VAL A 722 25.47 4.16 -8.66
C VAL A 722 26.62 3.56 -9.49
N ASP A 723 26.93 2.28 -9.28
CA ASP A 723 27.70 1.40 -10.19
C ASP A 723 27.07 0.00 -10.11
N THR A 724 27.11 -0.78 -11.19
CA THR A 724 26.65 -2.18 -11.19
C THR A 724 27.68 -3.17 -11.72
N ARG A 725 27.80 -4.33 -11.06
CA ARG A 725 28.64 -5.46 -11.50
C ARG A 725 27.95 -6.79 -11.26
N PRO A 726 27.95 -7.74 -12.22
CA PRO A 726 27.60 -9.13 -11.94
C PRO A 726 28.76 -9.83 -11.23
N TRP A 727 28.46 -10.67 -10.25
CA TRP A 727 29.45 -11.40 -9.45
C TRP A 727 30.39 -12.22 -10.34
N ASP A 728 29.86 -13.17 -11.11
CA ASP A 728 30.64 -13.98 -12.07
C ASP A 728 30.58 -13.39 -13.49
N ASN A 729 31.14 -12.19 -13.63
CA ASN A 729 31.30 -11.48 -14.90
C ASN A 729 32.14 -12.29 -15.93
N PRO A 730 31.57 -12.77 -17.04
CA PRO A 730 32.29 -13.58 -18.02
C PRO A 730 33.44 -12.85 -18.74
N LYS A 731 33.44 -11.51 -18.73
CA LYS A 731 34.49 -10.67 -19.33
C LYS A 731 35.74 -10.57 -18.46
N GLU A 732 35.67 -10.97 -17.19
CA GLU A 732 36.69 -10.71 -16.17
C GLU A 732 37.34 -11.97 -15.59
N ILE A 733 37.09 -13.14 -16.21
CA ILE A 733 37.67 -14.45 -15.86
C ILE A 733 39.21 -14.42 -15.78
N ASN A 734 39.87 -13.47 -16.46
CA ASN A 734 41.32 -13.31 -16.48
C ASN A 734 41.87 -12.25 -15.47
N LYS A 735 41.02 -11.54 -14.72
CA LYS A 735 41.45 -10.62 -13.65
C LYS A 735 41.77 -11.40 -12.37
N SER A 736 42.58 -10.84 -11.46
CA SER A 736 42.78 -11.48 -10.16
C SER A 736 41.53 -11.34 -9.29
N LEU A 737 41.39 -12.22 -8.29
CA LEU A 737 40.33 -12.12 -7.28
C LEU A 737 40.41 -10.78 -6.52
N GLN A 738 41.63 -10.28 -6.28
CA GLN A 738 41.85 -8.99 -5.63
C GLN A 738 41.32 -7.83 -6.49
N ASP A 739 41.56 -7.85 -7.81
CA ASP A 739 41.04 -6.82 -8.74
C ASP A 739 39.50 -6.85 -8.75
N ARG A 740 38.88 -8.04 -8.87
CA ARG A 740 37.41 -8.20 -8.85
C ARG A 740 36.81 -7.64 -7.56
N LEU A 741 37.39 -7.96 -6.41
CA LEU A 741 36.93 -7.45 -5.10
C LEU A 741 37.18 -5.95 -4.94
N ALA A 742 38.28 -5.42 -5.47
CA ALA A 742 38.56 -3.98 -5.49
C ALA A 742 37.57 -3.21 -6.37
N GLN A 743 37.07 -3.80 -7.47
CA GLN A 743 36.03 -3.19 -8.28
C GLN A 743 34.67 -3.23 -7.58
N ILE A 744 34.24 -4.38 -7.04
CA ILE A 744 32.98 -4.50 -6.31
C ILE A 744 32.93 -3.57 -5.08
N LEU A 745 34.01 -3.44 -4.31
CA LEU A 745 34.01 -2.64 -3.08
C LEU A 745 34.26 -1.15 -3.28
N LEU A 746 34.83 -0.74 -4.42
CA LEU A 746 35.32 0.62 -4.63
C LEU A 746 34.72 1.32 -5.87
N GLY A 747 33.90 0.64 -6.67
CA GLY A 747 33.26 1.17 -7.88
C GLY A 747 32.37 2.38 -7.57
N GLY A 748 31.25 2.16 -6.89
CA GLY A 748 30.28 3.21 -6.51
C GLY A 748 30.84 4.36 -5.66
N ILE A 749 32.04 4.22 -5.09
CA ILE A 749 32.69 5.24 -4.25
C ILE A 749 33.95 5.90 -4.87
N SER A 750 34.47 5.41 -6.00
CA SER A 750 35.76 5.87 -6.57
C SER A 750 35.72 6.11 -8.09
N ARG A 751 35.10 7.23 -8.49
CA ARG A 751 34.99 7.74 -9.87
C ARG A 751 36.30 7.92 -10.67
N ALA A 752 37.46 7.69 -10.04
CA ALA A 752 38.76 7.69 -10.71
C ALA A 752 39.10 6.33 -11.36
N ARG A 753 38.42 5.24 -10.96
CA ARG A 753 38.63 3.88 -11.47
C ARG A 753 37.64 3.48 -12.56
N ASP A 754 36.37 3.82 -12.37
CA ASP A 754 35.33 3.78 -13.42
C ASP A 754 35.86 4.32 -14.76
N LYS A 755 36.38 5.55 -14.75
CA LYS A 755 36.95 6.22 -15.94
C LYS A 755 38.24 5.62 -16.49
N ALA A 756 38.89 4.69 -15.78
CA ALA A 756 40.07 4.00 -16.28
C ALA A 756 39.69 2.83 -17.20
N GLU A 757 38.54 2.19 -16.99
CA GLU A 757 38.05 1.11 -17.86
C GLU A 757 37.45 1.66 -19.17
N THR A 758 36.69 2.76 -19.12
CA THR A 758 36.14 3.40 -20.32
C THR A 758 37.23 3.86 -21.29
N ALA A 759 38.43 4.18 -20.80
CA ALA A 759 39.60 4.56 -21.59
C ALA A 759 40.49 3.39 -22.02
N THR A 760 40.14 2.14 -21.67
CA THR A 760 40.82 0.91 -22.13
C THR A 760 39.92 -0.03 -22.94
N MET A 761 38.63 0.29 -23.08
CA MET A 761 37.72 -0.33 -24.06
C MET A 761 37.50 0.51 -25.33
N SER A 762 38.26 1.60 -25.51
CA SER A 762 38.23 2.51 -26.67
C SER A 762 39.52 2.47 -27.49
#